data_AF-A0A1Q9N4Q0-F1
#
_entry.id   AF-A0A1Q9N4Q0-F1
#
_cell.length_a   1.000
_cell.length_b   1.000
_cell.length_c   1.000
_cell.angle_alpha   90.00
_cell.angle_beta   90.00
_cell.angle_gamma   90.00
#
_symmetry.space_group_name_H-M   'P 1'
#
loop_
_entity.id
_entity.type
_entity.pdbx_description
1 polymer ?
#
loop_
_entity_poly.entity_id
_entity_poly.type
_entity_poly.pdbx_seq_one_letter_code
_entity_poly.pdbx_strand_id
1 'polypeptide(L)'
;MRHLNPKNYPDLIREWDYNKNSEKPELYTKGSRYKAHWICKKCNHEWKATISNRSNGTGCPACSGRVVTNTNNLKVTHPEFAKEWNYDKNKNSPEQYTKGSHYQANWLCKYCSNDWKCPINDRKILGCPECSRIIKIKMNNIAITHPDLIKEWNNEKNKFKAKSYTYGSTHRVFWICKKCNHEWKSKIRDRVLGAGCPECRKLISIEKNNLANKYPDLIKDWDFKKNEKSPSEYSYGSKYKAHWICHTCDYNWQATINNRSNGTGCPACSGRILTESNNLTIIRPDLVKDWDFKKNEKSPSEFSYGSKYKAHWICHKCRYNWKATINARKDSKCPNCSRKKEKSTENLEQSNPELIEEWDFSKNINPPSHFTKGMKNKAHWICKKCNHEWQSSIYHRSTRSQGCPACSGRVATGKNNLSVTNPELIEEWDNIKNSKDSDQYKKSSAYKAYWICKECNYEWQARIYNRTKGIGCPACSGRNATDRDNFKIKNPKIAKEWNYHKNKSHPEKYRTKSNYKANWVCEKCNFEWKATIADRTREYGCPSCSGRIATELNNLTISNPELLEEWDKNRNEYLPNSFTKGSDYKAYWICKSCLYNWNATISSRTIGVGCPACSGRVVTDSNNLTITHPKLLEEWDFKNNEKLPNQFTKGAKYKAHWICKVCKLTWQAQLSHRTNGIGCPACSGRVVTESNNLTVIRPDLIKDWNYRKNNSAPDKYTRSSSYNAYWICNHCSTEWKTTINNRTSHGTGCPTCNDTTTNQKWRFWEKLCAKILLILSPSSAQFQPRTRLPNNSLPDMSYRN
;
A
#
# COMPACT_ATOMS: atom_id res chain seq x y z
N MET A 1 -56.88 0.42 -12.88
CA MET A 1 -56.11 0.43 -11.61
C MET A 1 -56.10 -0.99 -11.05
N ARG A 2 -55.00 -1.50 -10.48
CA ARG A 2 -54.98 -2.88 -9.92
C ARG A 2 -55.60 -2.88 -8.52
N HIS A 3 -56.72 -3.57 -8.36
CA HIS A 3 -57.39 -3.81 -7.07
C HIS A 3 -56.55 -4.74 -6.18
N LEU A 4 -56.73 -4.61 -4.87
CA LEU A 4 -56.13 -5.47 -3.85
C LEU A 4 -56.81 -6.83 -3.84
N ASN A 5 -56.22 -7.80 -4.53
CA ASN A 5 -56.74 -9.15 -4.60
C ASN A 5 -55.62 -10.19 -4.38
N PRO A 6 -55.97 -11.44 -4.04
CA PRO A 6 -55.00 -12.51 -3.80
C PRO A 6 -54.05 -12.78 -4.97
N LYS A 7 -54.51 -12.54 -6.22
CA LYS A 7 -53.70 -12.77 -7.43
C LYS A 7 -52.56 -11.76 -7.58
N ASN A 8 -52.80 -10.51 -7.19
CA ASN A 8 -51.84 -9.42 -7.35
C ASN A 8 -51.01 -9.13 -6.09
N TYR A 9 -51.56 -9.38 -4.90
CA TYR A 9 -50.92 -9.05 -3.61
C TYR A 9 -51.15 -10.14 -2.54
N PRO A 10 -50.76 -11.40 -2.78
CA PRO A 10 -51.08 -12.53 -1.91
C PRO A 10 -50.60 -12.37 -0.47
N ASP A 11 -49.39 -11.83 -0.27
CA ASP A 11 -48.82 -11.62 1.06
C ASP A 11 -49.55 -10.57 1.89
N LEU A 12 -50.03 -9.52 1.22
CA LEU A 12 -50.71 -8.42 1.87
C LEU A 12 -52.13 -8.81 2.28
N ILE A 13 -52.85 -9.53 1.42
CA ILE A 13 -54.19 -10.04 1.71
C ILE A 13 -54.19 -11.06 2.85
N ARG A 14 -53.14 -11.88 2.94
CA ARG A 14 -52.98 -12.84 4.05
C ARG A 14 -52.90 -12.17 5.42
N GLU A 15 -52.48 -10.91 5.49
CA GLU A 15 -52.42 -10.13 6.72
C GLU A 15 -53.69 -9.28 6.98
N TRP A 16 -54.69 -9.34 6.09
CA TRP A 16 -55.98 -8.68 6.30
C TRP A 16 -56.77 -9.38 7.40
N ASP A 17 -57.29 -8.61 8.35
CA ASP A 17 -58.14 -9.14 9.41
C ASP A 17 -59.61 -9.15 8.95
N TYR A 18 -60.11 -10.31 8.52
CA TYR A 18 -61.48 -10.45 8.04
C TYR A 18 -62.54 -10.37 9.15
N ASN A 19 -62.15 -10.49 10.41
CA ASN A 19 -63.08 -10.40 11.54
C ASN A 19 -63.27 -8.94 11.97
N LYS A 20 -62.26 -8.09 11.78
CA LYS A 20 -62.30 -6.68 12.21
C LYS A 20 -62.54 -5.67 11.10
N ASN A 21 -62.44 -6.06 9.83
CA ASN A 21 -62.80 -5.21 8.70
C ASN A 21 -64.16 -5.63 8.14
N SER A 22 -65.11 -4.70 8.10
CA SER A 22 -66.44 -4.92 7.52
C SER A 22 -66.42 -4.99 5.98
N GLU A 23 -65.44 -4.35 5.33
CA GLU A 23 -65.31 -4.29 3.89
C GLU A 23 -64.27 -5.28 3.35
N LYS A 24 -64.53 -5.81 2.15
CA LYS A 24 -63.62 -6.73 1.46
C LYS A 24 -62.41 -5.98 0.86
N PRO A 25 -61.19 -6.53 0.94
CA PRO A 25 -59.99 -5.84 0.45
C PRO A 25 -60.03 -5.53 -1.06
N GLU A 26 -60.79 -6.30 -1.85
CA GLU A 26 -60.94 -6.13 -3.30
C GLU A 26 -61.59 -4.79 -3.71
N LEU A 27 -62.32 -4.15 -2.80
CA LEU A 27 -62.93 -2.83 -3.02
C LEU A 27 -61.88 -1.71 -3.09
N TYR A 28 -60.65 -1.96 -2.66
CA TYR A 28 -59.61 -0.95 -2.54
C TYR A 28 -58.48 -1.13 -3.57
N THR A 29 -57.82 -0.02 -3.92
CA THR A 29 -56.57 -0.03 -4.68
C THR A 29 -55.35 0.08 -3.74
N LYS A 30 -54.16 -0.33 -4.21
CA LYS A 30 -52.91 -0.26 -3.42
C LYS A 30 -52.57 1.14 -2.88
N GLY A 31 -53.11 2.20 -3.45
CA GLY A 31 -52.89 3.59 -3.03
C GLY A 31 -53.90 4.11 -2.00
N SER A 32 -54.87 3.29 -1.60
CA SER A 32 -55.95 3.71 -0.71
C SER A 32 -55.43 4.22 0.64
N ARG A 33 -55.99 5.34 1.09
CA ARG A 33 -55.75 5.90 2.44
C ARG A 33 -56.65 5.28 3.50
N TYR A 34 -57.50 4.32 3.14
CA TYR A 34 -58.35 3.60 4.09
C TYR A 34 -57.50 2.87 5.15
N LYS A 35 -57.87 3.03 6.42
CA LYS A 35 -57.20 2.41 7.58
C LYS A 35 -57.88 1.08 7.91
N ALA A 36 -57.32 -0.01 7.37
CA ALA A 36 -57.77 -1.35 7.69
C ALA A 36 -57.09 -1.90 8.96
N HIS A 37 -57.73 -2.89 9.57
CA HIS A 37 -57.16 -3.78 10.58
C HIS A 37 -56.32 -4.87 9.92
N TRP A 38 -55.14 -5.13 10.49
CA TRP A 38 -54.21 -6.13 10.01
C TRP A 38 -53.77 -7.04 11.14
N ILE A 39 -53.51 -8.29 10.81
CA ILE A 39 -53.03 -9.31 11.75
C ILE A 39 -51.79 -10.00 11.19
N CYS A 40 -50.71 -10.02 11.98
CA CYS A 40 -49.44 -10.55 11.52
C CYS A 40 -49.45 -12.07 11.71
N LYS A 41 -49.34 -12.83 10.62
CA LYS A 41 -49.28 -14.30 10.74
C LYS A 41 -48.02 -14.84 11.45
N LYS A 42 -46.97 -14.02 11.63
CA LYS A 42 -45.73 -14.45 12.32
C LYS A 42 -45.80 -14.31 13.83
N CYS A 43 -46.35 -13.21 14.33
CA CYS A 43 -46.36 -12.89 15.77
C CYS A 43 -47.76 -12.66 16.35
N ASN A 44 -48.81 -12.87 15.53
CA ASN A 44 -50.21 -12.63 15.84
C ASN A 44 -50.52 -11.19 16.32
N HIS A 45 -49.62 -10.24 16.10
CA HIS A 45 -49.83 -8.85 16.46
C HIS A 45 -50.88 -8.24 15.53
N GLU A 46 -51.86 -7.57 16.13
CA GLU A 46 -52.93 -6.88 15.43
C GLU A 46 -52.69 -5.36 15.47
N TRP A 47 -52.87 -4.68 14.34
CA TRP A 47 -52.69 -3.22 14.25
C TRP A 47 -53.55 -2.57 13.17
N LYS A 48 -53.80 -1.26 13.31
CA LYS A 48 -54.43 -0.43 12.27
C LYS A 48 -53.38 0.25 11.42
N ALA A 49 -53.49 0.16 10.10
CA ALA A 49 -52.63 0.89 9.17
C ALA A 49 -53.35 1.18 7.85
N THR A 50 -52.94 2.25 7.17
CA THR A 50 -53.46 2.55 5.83
C THR A 50 -52.99 1.52 4.82
N ILE A 51 -53.87 1.14 3.90
CA ILE A 51 -53.57 0.24 2.79
C ILE A 51 -52.34 0.67 1.98
N SER A 52 -52.18 1.97 1.71
CA SER A 52 -51.01 2.53 1.01
C SER A 52 -49.69 2.25 1.72
N ASN A 53 -49.60 2.56 3.02
CA ASN A 53 -48.42 2.27 3.83
C ASN A 53 -48.10 0.77 3.86
N ARG A 54 -49.12 -0.08 3.94
CA ARG A 54 -48.92 -1.53 3.95
C ARG A 54 -48.44 -2.06 2.61
N SER A 55 -48.99 -1.55 1.52
CA SER A 55 -48.57 -1.86 0.15
C SER A 55 -47.15 -1.39 -0.18
N ASN A 56 -46.67 -0.33 0.51
CA ASN A 56 -45.31 0.18 0.40
C ASN A 56 -44.29 -0.57 1.29
N GLY A 57 -44.68 -1.70 1.89
CA GLY A 57 -43.75 -2.58 2.62
C GLY A 57 -43.51 -2.21 4.08
N THR A 58 -44.38 -1.42 4.72
CA THR A 58 -44.18 -1.05 6.14
C THR A 58 -44.34 -2.21 7.13
N GLY A 59 -44.83 -3.39 6.71
CA GLY A 59 -44.81 -4.64 7.50
C GLY A 59 -45.44 -4.57 8.90
N CYS A 60 -45.19 -5.59 9.73
CA CYS A 60 -45.66 -5.62 11.11
C CYS A 60 -44.78 -4.75 12.04
N PRO A 61 -45.35 -3.82 12.82
CA PRO A 61 -44.58 -2.96 13.73
C PRO A 61 -43.94 -3.73 14.90
N ALA A 62 -44.57 -4.79 15.39
CA ALA A 62 -43.99 -5.67 16.41
C ALA A 62 -42.79 -6.47 15.90
N CYS A 63 -42.87 -7.09 14.72
CA CYS A 63 -41.74 -7.81 14.12
C CYS A 63 -40.55 -6.91 13.78
N SER A 64 -40.82 -5.64 13.46
CA SER A 64 -39.78 -4.64 13.19
C SER A 64 -39.26 -3.96 14.46
N GLY A 65 -39.73 -4.35 15.65
CA GLY A 65 -39.28 -3.81 16.94
C GLY A 65 -39.70 -2.37 17.21
N ARG A 66 -40.66 -1.83 16.44
CA ARG A 66 -41.24 -0.48 16.62
C ARG A 66 -42.29 -0.40 17.71
N VAL A 67 -42.91 -1.54 18.04
CA VAL A 67 -43.84 -1.70 19.16
C VAL A 67 -43.33 -2.82 20.06
N VAL A 68 -43.37 -2.59 21.37
CA VAL A 68 -42.96 -3.55 22.39
C VAL A 68 -44.06 -4.57 22.59
N THR A 69 -43.70 -5.85 22.64
CA THR A 69 -44.55 -6.99 22.94
C THR A 69 -43.88 -7.88 23.97
N ASN A 70 -44.64 -8.79 24.56
CA ASN A 70 -44.12 -9.77 25.52
C ASN A 70 -43.03 -10.69 24.92
N THR A 71 -42.93 -10.75 23.59
CA THR A 71 -41.98 -11.60 22.87
C THR A 71 -40.76 -10.87 22.30
N ASN A 72 -40.78 -9.53 22.22
CA ASN A 72 -39.70 -8.76 21.58
C ASN A 72 -39.03 -7.71 22.49
N ASN A 73 -39.41 -7.65 23.76
CA ASN A 73 -38.82 -6.71 24.71
C ASN A 73 -37.36 -7.05 25.05
N LEU A 74 -36.66 -6.10 25.65
CA LEU A 74 -35.22 -6.14 25.88
C LEU A 74 -34.83 -7.27 26.82
N LYS A 75 -35.61 -7.54 27.87
CA LYS A 75 -35.33 -8.62 28.83
C LYS A 75 -35.44 -9.99 28.19
N VAL A 76 -36.46 -10.19 27.34
CA VAL A 76 -36.69 -11.47 26.66
C VAL A 76 -35.65 -11.71 25.57
N THR A 77 -35.32 -10.67 24.79
CA THR A 77 -34.40 -10.82 23.64
C THR A 77 -32.92 -10.69 24.01
N HIS A 78 -32.58 -9.97 25.08
CA HIS A 78 -31.21 -9.65 25.53
C HIS A 78 -31.12 -9.70 27.07
N PRO A 79 -31.31 -10.87 27.71
CA PRO A 79 -31.30 -11.02 29.15
C PRO A 79 -29.97 -10.57 29.80
N GLU A 80 -28.86 -10.62 29.07
CA GLU A 80 -27.56 -10.09 29.48
C GLU A 80 -27.56 -8.56 29.66
N PHE A 81 -28.34 -7.82 28.88
CA PHE A 81 -28.49 -6.38 29.06
C PHE A 81 -29.34 -6.04 30.27
N ALA A 82 -30.38 -6.83 30.54
CA ALA A 82 -31.19 -6.68 31.74
C ALA A 82 -30.37 -6.86 33.03
N LYS A 83 -29.36 -7.75 33.03
CA LYS A 83 -28.43 -7.93 34.17
C LYS A 83 -27.53 -6.72 34.45
N GLU A 84 -27.23 -5.94 33.42
CA GLU A 84 -26.43 -4.71 33.53
C GLU A 84 -27.32 -3.46 33.59
N TRP A 85 -28.64 -3.60 33.74
CA TRP A 85 -29.55 -2.49 33.89
C TRP A 85 -29.44 -1.90 35.29
N ASN A 86 -29.24 -0.58 35.39
CA ASN A 86 -29.26 0.09 36.68
C ASN A 86 -30.72 0.36 37.09
N TYR A 87 -31.30 -0.52 37.91
CA TYR A 87 -32.70 -0.43 38.35
C TYR A 87 -32.98 0.78 39.24
N ASP A 88 -31.98 1.31 39.95
CA ASP A 88 -32.15 2.47 40.82
C ASP A 88 -32.20 3.79 40.03
N LYS A 89 -31.43 3.88 38.93
CA LYS A 89 -31.33 5.10 38.11
C LYS A 89 -32.27 5.13 36.90
N ASN A 90 -32.88 4.00 36.53
CA ASN A 90 -33.82 3.95 35.40
C ASN A 90 -35.25 3.88 35.91
N LYS A 91 -36.09 4.83 35.49
CA LYS A 91 -37.51 4.90 35.88
C LYS A 91 -38.35 3.72 35.38
N ASN A 92 -37.95 3.14 34.26
CA ASN A 92 -38.70 2.12 33.53
C ASN A 92 -37.89 0.82 33.46
N SER A 93 -38.60 -0.31 33.42
CA SER A 93 -37.98 -1.62 33.35
C SER A 93 -37.53 -1.98 31.92
N PRO A 94 -36.55 -2.89 31.75
CA PRO A 94 -36.10 -3.35 30.42
C PRO A 94 -37.23 -3.92 29.54
N GLU A 95 -38.30 -4.46 30.13
CA GLU A 95 -39.45 -5.03 29.44
C GLU A 95 -40.26 -3.99 28.65
N GLN A 96 -40.09 -2.70 28.94
CA GLN A 96 -40.77 -1.60 28.25
C GLN A 96 -40.05 -1.13 26.98
N TYR A 97 -38.93 -1.76 26.61
CA TYR A 97 -38.11 -1.33 25.48
C TYR A 97 -37.77 -2.50 24.57
N THR A 98 -37.57 -2.23 23.28
CA THR A 98 -36.95 -3.19 22.35
C THR A 98 -35.46 -2.90 22.23
N LYS A 99 -34.67 -3.85 21.70
CA LYS A 99 -33.23 -3.68 21.44
C LYS A 99 -32.88 -2.49 20.54
N GLY A 100 -33.82 -2.04 19.70
CA GLY A 100 -33.63 -0.91 18.77
C GLY A 100 -33.96 0.45 19.39
N SER A 101 -34.36 0.48 20.66
CA SER A 101 -34.74 1.71 21.35
C SER A 101 -33.58 2.69 21.45
N HIS A 102 -33.86 3.96 21.14
CA HIS A 102 -32.95 5.09 21.36
C HIS A 102 -33.00 5.62 22.80
N TYR A 103 -33.73 4.96 23.70
CA TYR A 103 -33.80 5.36 25.10
C TYR A 103 -32.42 5.29 25.76
N GLN A 104 -32.07 6.37 26.47
CA GLN A 104 -30.81 6.54 27.20
C GLN A 104 -30.91 5.87 28.57
N ALA A 105 -30.54 4.60 28.64
CA ALA A 105 -30.52 3.85 29.89
C ALA A 105 -29.22 4.09 30.65
N ASN A 106 -29.30 4.05 31.98
CA ASN A 106 -28.17 3.92 32.87
C ASN A 106 -27.83 2.44 33.04
N TRP A 107 -26.55 2.11 32.91
CA TRP A 107 -26.02 0.75 32.96
C TRP A 107 -25.09 0.61 34.14
N LEU A 108 -25.04 -0.57 34.76
CA LEU A 108 -24.14 -0.89 35.87
C LEU A 108 -23.12 -1.92 35.40
N CYS A 109 -21.83 -1.61 35.57
CA CYS A 109 -20.77 -2.46 35.02
C CYS A 109 -20.50 -3.64 35.95
N LYS A 110 -20.70 -4.85 35.48
CA LYS A 110 -20.39 -6.06 36.25
C LYS A 110 -18.91 -6.27 36.61
N TYR A 111 -17.99 -5.54 35.97
CA TYR A 111 -16.54 -5.71 36.16
C TYR A 111 -15.90 -4.67 37.08
N CYS A 112 -16.39 -3.43 37.03
CA CYS A 112 -15.81 -2.32 37.81
C CYS A 112 -16.83 -1.60 38.69
N SER A 113 -18.08 -2.07 38.71
CA SER A 113 -19.19 -1.52 39.49
C SER A 113 -19.54 -0.05 39.20
N ASN A 114 -18.87 0.59 38.24
CA ASN A 114 -19.22 1.94 37.80
C ASN A 114 -20.48 1.91 36.93
N ASP A 115 -21.29 2.96 37.07
CA ASP A 115 -22.41 3.20 36.17
C ASP A 115 -22.03 4.11 34.98
N TRP A 116 -22.70 3.93 33.85
CA TRP A 116 -22.56 4.81 32.69
C TRP A 116 -23.88 4.90 31.92
N LYS A 117 -24.06 5.97 31.14
CA LYS A 117 -25.29 6.24 30.39
C LYS A 117 -25.06 6.08 28.89
N CYS A 118 -25.88 5.27 28.21
CA CYS A 118 -25.88 5.20 26.75
C CYS A 118 -27.22 4.67 26.20
N PRO A 119 -27.53 4.91 24.90
CA PRO A 119 -28.69 4.32 24.23
C PRO A 119 -28.69 2.78 24.27
N ILE A 120 -29.88 2.18 24.35
CA ILE A 120 -30.05 0.72 24.30
C ILE A 120 -29.52 0.14 22.97
N ASN A 121 -29.81 0.78 21.84
CA ASN A 121 -29.35 0.33 20.52
C ASN A 121 -27.81 0.34 20.34
N ASP A 122 -27.09 1.12 21.14
CA ASP A 122 -25.63 1.27 21.04
C ASP A 122 -24.84 0.30 21.96
N ARG A 123 -25.54 -0.49 22.79
CA ARG A 123 -24.91 -1.42 23.75
C ARG A 123 -24.06 -2.53 23.13
N LYS A 124 -24.27 -2.82 21.84
CA LYS A 124 -23.44 -3.76 21.07
C LYS A 124 -22.04 -3.19 20.77
N ILE A 125 -21.89 -1.87 20.76
CA ILE A 125 -20.69 -1.15 20.31
C ILE A 125 -19.96 -0.49 21.50
N LEU A 126 -20.70 -0.01 22.50
CA LEU A 126 -20.16 0.71 23.65
C LEU A 126 -20.35 -0.11 24.94
N GLY A 127 -19.27 -0.81 25.35
CA GLY A 127 -19.14 -1.38 26.70
C GLY A 127 -18.73 -0.33 27.73
N CYS A 128 -18.43 -0.76 28.97
CA CYS A 128 -17.97 0.15 30.02
C CYS A 128 -16.72 0.96 29.58
N PRO A 129 -16.80 2.30 29.53
CA PRO A 129 -15.70 3.14 29.03
C PRO A 129 -14.39 3.00 29.83
N GLU A 130 -14.47 2.91 31.15
CA GLU A 130 -13.30 2.80 32.02
C GLU A 130 -12.58 1.45 31.86
N CYS A 131 -13.33 0.35 31.77
CA CYS A 131 -12.75 -0.97 31.52
C CYS A 131 -12.05 -1.03 30.15
N SER A 132 -12.64 -0.44 29.12
CA SER A 132 -12.05 -0.35 27.78
C SER A 132 -10.73 0.46 27.78
N ARG A 133 -10.66 1.52 28.58
CA ARG A 133 -9.48 2.39 28.70
C ARG A 133 -8.31 1.68 29.41
N ILE A 134 -8.57 0.98 30.51
CA ILE A 134 -7.55 0.27 31.30
C ILE A 134 -6.90 -0.87 30.50
N ILE A 135 -7.69 -1.63 29.74
CA ILE A 135 -7.20 -2.75 28.92
C ILE A 135 -6.26 -2.25 27.81
N LYS A 136 -6.61 -1.15 27.13
CA LYS A 136 -5.78 -0.56 26.06
C LYS A 136 -4.40 -0.09 26.55
N ILE A 137 -4.30 0.46 27.76
CA ILE A 137 -3.02 0.94 28.31
C ILE A 137 -2.12 -0.22 28.74
N LYS A 138 -2.68 -1.29 29.33
CA LYS A 138 -1.88 -2.44 29.77
C LYS A 138 -1.21 -3.20 28.62
N MET A 139 -1.86 -3.32 27.46
CA MET A 139 -1.35 -4.13 26.34
C MET A 139 -0.59 -3.34 25.26
N ASN A 140 -0.92 -2.07 25.04
CA ASN A 140 -0.40 -1.29 23.90
C ASN A 140 0.44 -0.08 24.30
N ASN A 141 1.06 -0.10 25.48
CA ASN A 141 1.91 1.01 25.88
C ASN A 141 3.19 1.10 25.01
N ILE A 142 3.68 2.32 24.80
CA ILE A 142 4.84 2.57 23.94
C ILE A 142 6.11 1.88 24.45
N ALA A 143 6.25 1.68 25.76
CA ALA A 143 7.43 1.03 26.33
C ALA A 143 7.54 -0.45 25.95
N ILE A 144 6.42 -1.13 25.74
CA ILE A 144 6.39 -2.52 25.28
C ILE A 144 6.53 -2.59 23.75
N THR A 145 5.80 -1.74 23.03
CA THR A 145 5.70 -1.86 21.57
C THR A 145 6.87 -1.25 20.80
N HIS A 146 7.53 -0.22 21.35
CA HIS A 146 8.62 0.51 20.70
C HIS A 146 9.78 0.78 21.69
N PRO A 147 10.46 -0.27 22.19
CA PRO A 147 11.52 -0.14 23.20
C PRO A 147 12.67 0.75 22.74
N ASP A 148 12.97 0.81 21.43
CA ASP A 148 14.02 1.67 20.89
C ASP A 148 13.72 3.16 21.05
N LEU A 149 12.46 3.58 20.92
CA LEU A 149 12.07 4.98 21.15
C LEU A 149 12.20 5.37 22.62
N ILE A 150 12.08 4.42 23.55
CA ILE A 150 12.24 4.69 24.98
C ILE A 150 13.66 5.10 25.33
N LYS A 151 14.66 4.66 24.54
CA LYS A 151 16.05 5.12 24.69
C LYS A 151 16.17 6.64 24.50
N GLU A 152 15.24 7.24 23.76
CA GLU A 152 15.15 8.68 23.52
C GLU A 152 14.12 9.37 24.42
N TRP A 153 13.54 8.69 25.41
CA TRP A 153 12.57 9.28 26.33
C TRP A 153 13.28 10.15 27.38
N ASN A 154 12.85 11.40 27.56
CA ASN A 154 13.40 12.25 28.61
C ASN A 154 12.67 11.98 29.93
N ASN A 155 13.32 11.29 30.88
CA ASN A 155 12.70 10.90 32.16
C ASN A 155 12.56 12.06 33.15
N GLU A 156 13.38 13.11 33.03
CA GLU A 156 13.38 14.25 33.95
C GLU A 156 12.25 15.23 33.62
N LYS A 157 12.04 15.51 32.33
CA LYS A 157 11.03 16.48 31.86
C LYS A 157 9.62 15.89 31.71
N ASN A 158 9.48 14.57 31.66
CA ASN A 158 8.18 13.93 31.52
C ASN A 158 7.62 13.49 32.87
N LYS A 159 6.51 14.12 33.28
CA LYS A 159 5.79 13.79 34.53
C LYS A 159 5.36 12.33 34.62
N PHE A 160 4.99 11.70 33.50
CA PHE A 160 4.53 10.32 33.46
C PHE A 160 5.52 9.44 32.71
N LYS A 161 5.72 8.21 33.21
CA LYS A 161 6.57 7.20 32.59
C LYS A 161 5.97 6.77 31.25
N ALA A 162 6.83 6.33 30.32
CA ALA A 162 6.41 5.90 28.98
C ALA A 162 5.33 4.80 29.00
N LYS A 163 5.34 3.92 30.00
CA LYS A 163 4.34 2.86 30.21
C LYS A 163 2.89 3.37 30.42
N SER A 164 2.72 4.65 30.74
CA SER A 164 1.40 5.28 30.92
C SER A 164 0.75 5.70 29.60
N TYR A 165 1.44 5.58 28.47
CA TYR A 165 0.97 6.02 27.16
C TYR A 165 0.99 4.91 26.13
N THR A 166 0.00 4.89 25.23
CA THR A 166 -0.02 3.99 24.07
C THR A 166 0.83 4.52 22.92
N TYR A 167 1.29 3.66 22.02
CA TYR A 167 2.09 4.05 20.85
C TYR A 167 1.34 5.00 19.89
N GLY A 168 0.01 4.91 19.84
CA GLY A 168 -0.86 5.78 19.04
C GLY A 168 -1.20 7.12 19.70
N SER A 169 -0.67 7.39 20.91
CA SER A 169 -1.00 8.58 21.69
C SER A 169 -0.62 9.87 20.95
N THR A 170 -1.54 10.83 20.94
CA THR A 170 -1.32 12.18 20.44
C THR A 170 -0.69 13.11 21.48
N HIS A 171 -0.41 12.59 22.69
CA HIS A 171 0.25 13.36 23.75
C HIS A 171 1.66 13.78 23.34
N ARG A 172 2.00 15.02 23.66
CA ARG A 172 3.31 15.62 23.45
C ARG A 172 4.19 15.42 24.67
N VAL A 173 5.26 14.67 24.50
CA VAL A 173 6.26 14.36 25.53
C VAL A 173 7.63 14.85 25.08
N PHE A 174 8.54 15.02 26.03
CA PHE A 174 9.92 15.40 25.77
C PHE A 174 10.75 14.17 25.38
N TRP A 175 11.55 14.34 24.33
CA TRP A 175 12.50 13.37 23.81
C TRP A 175 13.91 13.95 23.90
N ILE A 176 14.91 13.09 23.99
CA ILE A 176 16.33 13.45 24.02
C ILE A 176 17.09 12.63 22.98
N CYS A 177 17.82 13.30 22.09
CA CYS A 177 18.49 12.63 20.98
C CYS A 177 19.84 12.11 21.45
N LYS A 178 20.09 10.81 21.33
CA LYS A 178 21.40 10.24 21.71
C LYS A 178 22.58 10.69 20.84
N LYS A 179 22.32 11.19 19.62
CA LYS A 179 23.37 11.63 18.69
C LYS A 179 23.88 13.04 18.97
N CYS A 180 22.96 13.98 19.19
CA CYS A 180 23.29 15.41 19.34
C CYS A 180 22.86 16.00 20.70
N ASN A 181 22.38 15.17 21.62
CA ASN A 181 21.84 15.55 22.92
C ASN A 181 20.70 16.58 22.89
N HIS A 182 20.14 16.88 21.71
CA HIS A 182 19.04 17.82 21.58
C HIS A 182 17.77 17.27 22.23
N GLU A 183 17.14 18.09 23.05
CA GLU A 183 15.88 17.80 23.69
C GLU A 183 14.71 18.51 23.00
N TRP A 184 13.64 17.78 22.67
CA TRP A 184 12.50 18.39 21.99
C TRP A 184 11.17 17.75 22.36
N LYS A 185 10.10 18.51 22.21
CA LYS A 185 8.74 18.06 22.48
C LYS A 185 8.08 17.58 21.20
N SER A 186 7.60 16.33 21.17
CA SER A 186 6.93 15.74 20.00
C SER A 186 5.82 14.78 20.43
N LYS A 187 4.85 14.54 19.53
CA LYS A 187 3.80 13.55 19.79
C LYS A 187 4.38 12.15 19.73
N ILE A 188 3.88 11.27 20.61
CA ILE A 188 4.27 9.87 20.66
C ILE A 188 4.04 9.17 19.32
N ARG A 189 2.84 9.32 18.74
CA ARG A 189 2.50 8.77 17.42
C ARG A 189 3.46 9.22 16.31
N ASP A 190 3.89 10.48 16.32
CA ASP A 190 4.75 11.01 15.25
C ASP A 190 6.15 10.37 15.30
N ARG A 191 6.67 10.12 16.52
CA ARG A 191 7.93 9.37 16.71
C ARG A 191 7.83 7.94 16.20
N VAL A 192 6.72 7.27 16.50
CA VAL A 192 6.43 5.90 16.02
C VAL A 192 6.37 5.82 14.50
N LEU A 193 5.84 6.85 13.84
CA LEU A 193 5.81 6.96 12.37
C LEU A 193 7.17 7.33 11.73
N GLY A 194 8.25 7.42 12.52
CA GLY A 194 9.61 7.66 12.03
C GLY A 194 10.06 9.12 12.07
N ALA A 195 9.35 10.03 12.75
CA ALA A 195 9.85 11.38 12.96
C ALA A 195 11.06 11.35 13.92
N GLY A 196 12.25 11.66 13.40
CA GLY A 196 13.50 11.72 14.16
C GLY A 196 13.79 13.08 14.82
N CYS A 197 15.04 13.27 15.26
CA CYS A 197 15.47 14.53 15.85
C CYS A 197 15.48 15.67 14.82
N PRO A 198 14.83 16.81 15.10
CA PRO A 198 14.76 17.93 14.16
C PRO A 198 16.11 18.62 13.94
N GLU A 199 16.98 18.70 14.95
CA GLU A 199 18.32 19.29 14.81
C GLU A 199 19.24 18.43 13.94
N CYS A 200 19.25 17.11 14.13
CA CYS A 200 19.98 16.20 13.22
C CYS A 200 19.52 16.35 11.77
N ARG A 201 18.21 16.47 11.54
CA ARG A 201 17.66 16.68 10.19
C ARG A 201 18.09 18.03 9.60
N LYS A 202 18.17 19.07 10.42
CA LYS A 202 18.62 20.41 10.01
C LYS A 202 20.10 20.40 9.62
N LEU A 203 20.96 19.72 10.38
CA LEU A 203 22.39 19.60 10.08
C LEU A 203 22.64 18.92 8.73
N ILE A 204 21.97 17.79 8.46
CA ILE A 204 22.04 17.09 7.15
C ILE A 204 21.56 18.01 6.01
N SER A 205 20.56 18.86 6.27
CA SER A 205 20.04 19.78 5.27
C SER A 205 21.00 20.94 4.98
N ILE A 206 21.73 21.43 5.99
CA ILE A 206 22.74 22.48 5.83
C ILE A 206 23.93 21.93 5.04
N GLU A 207 24.40 20.73 5.38
CA GLU A 207 25.53 20.09 4.71
C GLU A 207 25.33 20.01 3.17
N LYS A 208 24.11 19.65 2.73
CA LYS A 208 23.78 19.54 1.30
C LYS A 208 23.43 20.86 0.60
N ASN A 209 22.93 21.86 1.33
CA ASN A 209 22.33 23.07 0.76
C ASN A 209 22.83 24.36 1.40
N ASN A 210 24.10 24.39 1.83
CA ASN A 210 24.69 25.60 2.39
C ASN A 210 24.91 26.67 1.33
N LEU A 211 24.93 27.93 1.77
CA LEU A 211 25.03 29.11 0.91
C LEU A 211 26.32 29.11 0.10
N ALA A 212 27.46 28.77 0.71
CA ALA A 212 28.78 28.76 0.06
C ALA A 212 28.82 27.81 -1.14
N ASN A 213 28.32 26.59 -0.98
CA ASN A 213 28.34 25.59 -2.04
C ASN A 213 27.37 25.93 -3.18
N LYS A 214 26.22 26.53 -2.86
CA LYS A 214 25.17 26.78 -3.87
C LYS A 214 25.37 28.10 -4.63
N TYR A 215 25.90 29.12 -3.98
CA TYR A 215 26.07 30.47 -4.54
C TYR A 215 27.45 31.06 -4.18
N PRO A 216 28.54 30.55 -4.78
CA PRO A 216 29.90 31.00 -4.48
C PRO A 216 30.11 32.50 -4.79
N ASP A 217 29.43 33.05 -5.80
CA ASP A 217 29.53 34.48 -6.13
C ASP A 217 28.95 35.40 -5.06
N LEU A 218 27.93 34.96 -4.32
CA LEU A 218 27.38 35.76 -3.21
C LEU A 218 28.35 35.87 -2.04
N ILE A 219 29.31 34.96 -1.93
CA ILE A 219 30.30 34.96 -0.84
C ILE A 219 31.28 36.12 -0.96
N LYS A 220 31.50 36.61 -2.19
CA LYS A 220 32.30 37.84 -2.44
C LYS A 220 31.71 39.05 -1.70
N ASP A 221 30.39 39.07 -1.52
CA ASP A 221 29.69 40.14 -0.81
C ASP A 221 29.49 39.88 0.70
N TRP A 222 30.02 38.78 1.25
CA TRP A 222 29.83 38.42 2.66
C TRP A 222 30.79 39.20 3.57
N ASP A 223 30.26 39.85 4.61
CA ASP A 223 31.10 40.55 5.59
C ASP A 223 31.59 39.57 6.67
N PHE A 224 32.80 39.03 6.49
CA PHE A 224 33.43 38.09 7.43
C PHE A 224 33.77 38.70 8.79
N LYS A 225 33.83 40.04 8.91
CA LYS A 225 34.14 40.71 10.18
C LYS A 225 32.89 40.90 11.04
N LYS A 226 31.74 41.16 10.41
CA LYS A 226 30.47 41.43 11.11
C LYS A 226 29.58 40.20 11.32
N ASN A 227 29.79 39.12 10.57
CA ASN A 227 29.04 37.89 10.79
C ASN A 227 29.85 36.91 11.63
N GLU A 228 29.27 36.44 12.73
CA GLU A 228 29.89 35.46 13.63
C GLU A 228 30.11 34.09 12.96
N LYS A 229 29.21 33.72 12.05
CA LYS A 229 29.17 32.39 11.42
C LYS A 229 29.58 32.45 9.96
N SER A 230 30.20 31.36 9.52
CA SER A 230 30.61 31.18 8.12
C SER A 230 29.38 31.01 7.22
N PRO A 231 29.44 31.47 5.95
CA PRO A 231 28.39 31.19 4.96
C PRO A 231 28.03 29.71 4.80
N SER A 232 28.98 28.80 5.03
CA SER A 232 28.76 27.34 4.96
C SER A 232 27.87 26.80 6.09
N GLU A 233 27.65 27.57 7.16
CA GLU A 233 26.80 27.20 8.29
C GLU A 233 25.33 27.60 8.10
N TYR A 234 25.04 28.33 7.02
CA TYR A 234 23.69 28.76 6.67
C TYR A 234 23.20 28.06 5.40
N SER A 235 21.94 27.64 5.40
CA SER A 235 21.26 27.27 4.15
C SER A 235 21.01 28.51 3.28
N TYR A 236 21.10 28.37 1.94
CA TYR A 236 20.79 29.46 1.01
C TYR A 236 19.36 30.01 1.14
N GLY A 237 18.41 29.22 1.66
CA GLY A 237 17.03 29.64 1.93
C GLY A 237 16.82 30.32 3.29
N SER A 238 17.89 30.59 4.03
CA SER A 238 17.80 31.12 5.40
C SER A 238 17.18 32.51 5.45
N LYS A 239 16.29 32.72 6.43
CA LYS A 239 15.71 34.03 6.76
C LYS A 239 16.62 34.88 7.67
N TYR A 240 17.80 34.37 8.03
CA TYR A 240 18.79 35.11 8.82
C TYR A 240 19.24 36.36 8.08
N LYS A 241 19.23 37.51 8.77
CA LYS A 241 19.72 38.80 8.27
C LYS A 241 21.23 38.86 8.48
N ALA A 242 22.00 38.49 7.47
CA ALA A 242 23.44 38.61 7.50
C ALA A 242 23.89 40.04 7.14
N HIS A 243 25.10 40.38 7.56
CA HIS A 243 25.83 41.56 7.11
C HIS A 243 26.50 41.27 5.77
N TRP A 244 26.36 42.19 4.83
CA TRP A 244 26.96 42.11 3.51
C TRP A 244 27.77 43.37 3.25
N ILE A 245 28.88 43.22 2.56
CA ILE A 245 29.71 44.32 2.07
C ILE A 245 29.83 44.15 0.57
N CYS A 246 29.53 45.19 -0.22
CA CYS A 246 29.52 45.03 -1.66
C CYS A 246 30.96 45.01 -2.15
N HIS A 247 31.39 43.93 -2.81
CA HIS A 247 32.76 43.85 -3.32
C HIS A 247 33.08 44.88 -4.42
N THR A 248 32.07 45.61 -4.92
CA THR A 248 32.20 46.59 -6.01
C THR A 248 32.24 48.04 -5.52
N CYS A 249 31.52 48.37 -4.45
CA CYS A 249 31.38 49.75 -3.97
C CYS A 249 31.56 49.91 -2.46
N ASP A 250 31.96 48.84 -1.77
CA ASP A 250 32.22 48.75 -0.32
C ASP A 250 31.06 49.15 0.60
N TYR A 251 29.87 49.39 0.02
CA TYR A 251 28.67 49.68 0.81
C TYR A 251 28.29 48.47 1.65
N ASN A 252 28.12 48.69 2.95
CA ASN A 252 27.71 47.65 3.90
C ASN A 252 26.21 47.75 4.19
N TRP A 253 25.53 46.59 4.22
CA TRP A 253 24.09 46.52 4.52
C TRP A 253 23.69 45.19 5.13
N GLN A 254 22.50 45.15 5.74
CA GLN A 254 21.89 43.92 6.21
C GLN A 254 20.80 43.44 5.26
N ALA A 255 20.82 42.17 4.91
CA ALA A 255 19.77 41.52 4.13
C ALA A 255 19.66 40.05 4.48
N THR A 256 18.48 39.47 4.27
CA THR A 256 18.31 38.03 4.48
C THR A 256 19.04 37.23 3.40
N ILE A 257 19.64 36.10 3.79
CA ILE A 257 20.34 35.19 2.88
C ILE A 257 19.43 34.74 1.73
N ASN A 258 18.17 34.42 2.04
CA ASN A 258 17.17 34.06 1.03
C ASN A 258 16.95 35.17 -0.02
N ASN A 259 16.88 36.45 0.40
CA ASN A 259 16.66 37.54 -0.55
C ASN A 259 17.87 37.74 -1.48
N ARG A 260 19.09 37.59 -0.93
CA ARG A 260 20.33 37.61 -1.72
C ARG A 260 20.37 36.45 -2.72
N SER A 261 20.06 35.25 -2.27
CA SER A 261 20.00 34.04 -3.10
C SER A 261 18.97 34.13 -4.24
N ASN A 262 17.89 34.88 -4.04
CA ASN A 262 16.88 35.17 -5.07
C ASN A 262 17.27 36.33 -6.03
N GLY A 263 18.52 36.82 -5.99
CA GLY A 263 19.03 37.82 -6.93
C GLY A 263 18.92 39.28 -6.47
N THR A 264 18.62 39.55 -5.20
CA THR A 264 18.65 40.94 -4.69
C THR A 264 20.10 41.37 -4.48
N GLY A 265 20.64 42.19 -5.40
CA GLY A 265 22.00 42.75 -5.30
C GLY A 265 22.13 43.94 -4.33
N CYS A 266 23.31 44.58 -4.35
CA CYS A 266 23.63 45.72 -3.49
C CYS A 266 22.62 46.89 -3.64
N PRO A 267 22.06 47.41 -2.53
CA PRO A 267 21.09 48.52 -2.59
C PRO A 267 21.73 49.83 -3.07
N ALA A 268 22.99 50.12 -2.75
CA ALA A 268 23.71 51.30 -3.24
C ALA A 268 23.98 51.19 -4.76
N CYS A 269 24.53 50.08 -5.26
CA CYS A 269 24.76 49.89 -6.70
C CYS A 269 23.46 49.96 -7.51
N SER A 270 22.35 49.48 -6.96
CA SER A 270 21.03 49.54 -7.63
C SER A 270 20.34 50.92 -7.53
N GLY A 271 20.97 51.90 -6.87
CA GLY A 271 20.43 53.23 -6.65
C GLY A 271 19.23 53.29 -5.71
N ARG A 272 18.98 52.25 -4.89
CA ARG A 272 17.89 52.23 -3.90
C ARG A 272 18.21 53.01 -2.64
N ILE A 273 19.49 53.14 -2.31
CA ILE A 273 20.02 53.95 -1.20
C ILE A 273 20.99 54.97 -1.79
N LEU A 274 20.94 56.21 -1.31
CA LEU A 274 21.91 57.25 -1.63
C LEU A 274 23.18 57.07 -0.79
N THR A 275 24.32 57.20 -1.44
CA THR A 275 25.68 57.21 -0.91
C THR A 275 26.43 58.34 -1.59
N GLU A 276 27.54 58.79 -1.00
CA GLU A 276 28.35 59.86 -1.58
C GLU A 276 28.82 59.54 -3.01
N SER A 277 29.08 58.27 -3.31
CA SER A 277 29.58 57.79 -4.60
C SER A 277 28.51 57.49 -5.65
N ASN A 278 27.21 57.53 -5.30
CA ASN A 278 26.13 57.12 -6.21
C ASN A 278 25.02 58.17 -6.44
N ASN A 279 25.25 59.40 -6.01
CA ASN A 279 24.31 60.48 -6.19
C ASN A 279 24.09 60.80 -7.70
N LEU A 280 22.98 61.47 -8.01
CA LEU A 280 22.53 61.70 -9.37
C LEU A 280 23.52 62.54 -10.18
N THR A 281 24.25 63.46 -9.55
CA THR A 281 25.23 64.30 -10.24
C THR A 281 26.47 63.52 -10.66
N ILE A 282 26.86 62.51 -9.89
CA ILE A 282 27.99 61.64 -10.21
C ILE A 282 27.62 60.58 -11.25
N ILE A 283 26.56 59.80 -11.00
CA ILE A 283 26.25 58.62 -11.85
C ILE A 283 25.51 59.00 -13.13
N ARG A 284 24.69 60.07 -13.10
CA ARG A 284 23.86 60.49 -14.24
C ARG A 284 23.89 62.02 -14.45
N PRO A 285 25.08 62.59 -14.75
CA PRO A 285 25.19 64.02 -15.06
C PRO A 285 24.37 64.43 -16.28
N ASP A 286 24.03 63.49 -17.17
CA ASP A 286 23.12 63.69 -18.30
C ASP A 286 21.70 64.06 -17.86
N LEU A 287 21.20 63.49 -16.75
CA LEU A 287 19.87 63.80 -16.21
C LEU A 287 19.86 65.16 -15.49
N VAL A 288 20.97 65.54 -14.86
CA VAL A 288 21.11 66.84 -14.18
C VAL A 288 20.94 68.02 -15.15
N LYS A 289 21.38 67.85 -16.41
CA LYS A 289 21.15 68.86 -17.46
C LYS A 289 19.68 69.19 -17.67
N ASP A 290 18.78 68.24 -17.40
CA ASP A 290 17.33 68.42 -17.52
C ASP A 290 16.65 68.79 -16.19
N TRP A 291 17.40 69.06 -15.12
CA TRP A 291 16.82 69.40 -13.82
C TRP A 291 16.35 70.85 -13.76
N ASP A 292 15.13 71.08 -13.29
CA ASP A 292 14.61 72.45 -13.11
C ASP A 292 15.00 73.01 -11.73
N PHE A 293 16.12 73.73 -11.66
CA PHE A 293 16.63 74.34 -10.42
C PHE A 293 15.72 75.45 -9.86
N LYS A 294 14.79 76.00 -10.64
CA LYS A 294 13.85 77.02 -10.15
C LYS A 294 12.63 76.41 -9.49
N LYS A 295 12.20 75.23 -9.94
CA LYS A 295 10.97 74.56 -9.45
C LYS A 295 11.21 73.45 -8.44
N ASN A 296 12.43 72.95 -8.31
CA ASN A 296 12.78 71.97 -7.29
C ASN A 296 13.53 72.66 -6.16
N GLU A 297 13.03 72.48 -4.94
CA GLU A 297 13.68 72.99 -3.71
C GLU A 297 14.94 72.19 -3.34
N LYS A 298 14.99 70.90 -3.74
CA LYS A 298 16.07 69.97 -3.40
C LYS A 298 17.11 69.86 -4.51
N SER A 299 18.38 69.70 -4.13
CA SER A 299 19.48 69.52 -5.07
C SER A 299 19.45 68.12 -5.71
N PRO A 300 19.83 67.95 -6.99
CA PRO A 300 20.03 66.65 -7.60
C PRO A 300 20.97 65.71 -6.83
N SER A 301 21.98 66.27 -6.14
CA SER A 301 22.95 65.49 -5.35
C SER A 301 22.34 64.82 -4.11
N GLU A 302 21.14 65.26 -3.68
CA GLU A 302 20.39 64.65 -2.58
C GLU A 302 19.63 63.38 -3.00
N PHE A 303 19.78 62.93 -4.25
CA PHE A 303 19.06 61.77 -4.77
C PHE A 303 19.98 60.81 -5.51
N SER A 304 19.70 59.52 -5.42
CA SER A 304 20.29 58.50 -6.27
C SER A 304 19.55 58.41 -7.61
N TYR A 305 20.18 57.86 -8.64
CA TYR A 305 19.54 57.64 -9.95
C TYR A 305 18.34 56.68 -9.90
N GLY A 306 18.22 55.87 -8.84
CA GLY A 306 17.10 54.95 -8.60
C GLY A 306 15.97 55.54 -7.74
N SER A 307 16.04 56.82 -7.37
CA SER A 307 15.06 57.48 -6.51
C SER A 307 13.66 57.54 -7.12
N LYS A 308 12.63 57.33 -6.28
CA LYS A 308 11.21 57.51 -6.65
C LYS A 308 10.73 58.96 -6.49
N TYR A 309 11.61 59.89 -6.10
CA TYR A 309 11.26 61.31 -5.96
C TYR A 309 10.78 61.88 -7.30
N LYS A 310 9.63 62.56 -7.30
CA LYS A 310 9.02 63.17 -8.48
C LYS A 310 9.53 64.61 -8.62
N ALA A 311 10.59 64.78 -9.40
CA ALA A 311 11.17 66.09 -9.69
C ALA A 311 10.48 66.77 -10.87
N HIS A 312 10.62 68.09 -10.92
CA HIS A 312 10.36 68.91 -12.09
C HIS A 312 11.57 68.89 -13.02
N TRP A 313 11.33 68.64 -14.29
CA TRP A 313 12.36 68.58 -15.32
C TRP A 313 12.09 69.64 -16.36
N ILE A 314 13.15 70.29 -16.85
CA ILE A 314 13.11 71.20 -17.99
C ILE A 314 14.15 70.72 -19.00
N CYS A 315 13.71 70.41 -20.21
CA CYS A 315 14.62 69.86 -21.20
C CYS A 315 15.63 70.92 -21.62
N HIS A 316 16.92 70.66 -21.48
CA HIS A 316 17.94 71.62 -21.93
C HIS A 316 17.87 71.90 -23.43
N LYS A 317 17.37 70.95 -24.25
CA LYS A 317 17.26 71.10 -25.71
C LYS A 317 16.02 71.88 -26.16
N CYS A 318 14.84 71.50 -25.69
CA CYS A 318 13.57 72.06 -26.20
C CYS A 318 12.81 72.92 -25.17
N ARG A 319 13.38 73.12 -23.97
CA ARG A 319 12.80 73.88 -22.85
C ARG A 319 11.42 73.40 -22.38
N TYR A 320 10.96 72.25 -22.85
CA TYR A 320 9.71 71.63 -22.37
C TYR A 320 9.84 71.23 -20.90
N ASN A 321 8.85 71.58 -20.10
CA ASN A 321 8.79 71.23 -18.70
C ASN A 321 7.83 70.05 -18.44
N TRP A 322 8.21 69.15 -17.53
CA TRP A 322 7.35 68.02 -17.12
C TRP A 322 7.71 67.52 -15.72
N LYS A 323 6.83 66.71 -15.12
CA LYS A 323 7.11 66.00 -13.86
C LYS A 323 7.32 64.51 -14.13
N ALA A 324 8.37 63.94 -13.58
CA ALA A 324 8.65 62.50 -13.65
C ALA A 324 9.48 62.08 -12.44
N THR A 325 9.44 60.80 -12.08
CA THR A 325 10.33 60.27 -11.05
C THR A 325 11.74 60.09 -11.60
N ILE A 326 12.76 60.26 -10.75
CA ILE A 326 14.18 60.13 -11.15
C ILE A 326 14.44 58.73 -11.74
N ASN A 327 13.94 57.67 -11.11
CA ASN A 327 14.11 56.30 -11.61
C ASN A 327 13.44 56.04 -12.97
N ALA A 328 12.34 56.71 -13.29
CA ALA A 328 11.69 56.59 -14.59
C ALA A 328 12.55 57.23 -15.68
N ARG A 329 13.33 58.27 -15.34
CA ARG A 329 14.27 58.94 -16.24
C ARG A 329 15.52 58.12 -16.56
N LYS A 330 15.73 56.97 -15.89
CA LYS A 330 16.86 56.07 -16.17
C LYS A 330 16.98 55.76 -17.66
N ASP A 331 15.86 55.38 -18.28
CA ASP A 331 15.79 54.94 -19.69
C ASP A 331 14.89 55.84 -20.56
N SER A 332 14.20 56.83 -19.96
CA SER A 332 13.27 57.72 -20.68
C SER A 332 13.86 59.10 -20.98
N LYS A 333 13.86 59.45 -22.27
CA LYS A 333 14.26 60.77 -22.81
C LYS A 333 13.14 61.80 -22.59
N CYS A 334 13.43 63.09 -22.82
CA CYS A 334 12.42 64.16 -22.76
C CYS A 334 11.18 63.78 -23.59
N PRO A 335 9.96 63.82 -23.01
CA PRO A 335 8.74 63.44 -23.72
C PRO A 335 8.50 64.27 -24.98
N ASN A 336 8.85 65.55 -24.97
CA ASN A 336 8.67 66.42 -26.14
C ASN A 336 9.74 66.19 -27.22
N CYS A 337 11.02 66.03 -26.86
CA CYS A 337 12.05 65.64 -27.83
C CYS A 337 11.82 64.24 -28.41
N SER A 338 11.25 63.32 -27.61
CA SER A 338 10.93 61.96 -28.07
C SER A 338 9.69 61.94 -28.96
N ARG A 339 8.76 62.88 -28.76
CA ARG A 339 7.59 63.10 -29.62
C ARG A 339 7.92 63.87 -30.89
N LYS A 340 8.92 64.77 -30.85
CA LYS A 340 9.57 65.33 -32.03
C LYS A 340 10.55 64.31 -32.63
N LYS A 341 10.03 63.17 -33.09
CA LYS A 341 10.45 62.75 -34.43
C LYS A 341 9.89 63.82 -35.34
N GLU A 342 10.71 64.40 -36.20
CA GLU A 342 10.20 65.20 -37.32
C GLU A 342 8.98 64.46 -37.87
N LYS A 343 7.80 65.09 -37.79
CA LYS A 343 6.69 64.63 -38.62
C LYS A 343 7.28 64.73 -40.01
N SER A 344 7.50 63.60 -40.68
CA SER A 344 7.78 63.68 -42.11
C SER A 344 6.57 64.39 -42.69
N THR A 345 6.80 65.60 -43.16
CA THR A 345 5.88 66.28 -44.08
C THR A 345 5.83 65.53 -45.40
N GLU A 346 6.79 64.63 -45.63
CA GLU A 346 6.78 63.65 -46.70
C GLU A 346 5.59 62.70 -46.58
N ASN A 347 4.80 62.68 -47.64
CA ASN A 347 3.70 61.74 -47.81
C ASN A 347 4.21 60.32 -48.14
N LEU A 348 3.30 59.36 -48.25
CA LEU A 348 3.63 57.96 -48.48
C LEU A 348 4.36 57.75 -49.82
N GLU A 349 4.07 58.57 -50.82
CA GLU A 349 4.73 58.51 -52.13
C GLU A 349 6.20 58.90 -52.02
N GLN A 350 6.50 59.95 -51.26
CA GLN A 350 7.86 60.45 -51.06
C GLN A 350 8.69 59.54 -50.14
N SER A 351 8.07 58.98 -49.11
CA SER A 351 8.78 58.22 -48.07
C SER A 351 8.89 56.72 -48.33
N ASN A 352 8.03 56.16 -49.17
CA ASN A 352 7.98 54.73 -49.54
C ASN A 352 7.52 54.55 -51.01
N PRO A 353 8.29 55.06 -52.00
CA PRO A 353 7.92 54.99 -53.41
C PRO A 353 7.68 53.56 -53.91
N GLU A 354 8.38 52.58 -53.35
CA GLU A 354 8.23 51.15 -53.65
C GLU A 354 6.84 50.59 -53.30
N LEU A 355 6.12 51.21 -52.36
CA LEU A 355 4.78 50.79 -51.96
C LEU A 355 3.67 51.36 -52.86
N ILE A 356 3.94 52.43 -53.60
CA ILE A 356 3.00 53.01 -54.58
C ILE A 356 2.69 51.97 -55.66
N GLU A 357 3.70 51.21 -56.05
CA GLU A 357 3.59 50.12 -57.01
C GLU A 357 2.63 49.01 -56.59
N GLU A 358 2.38 48.87 -55.29
CA GLU A 358 1.43 47.90 -54.73
C GLU A 358 0.12 48.56 -54.26
N TRP A 359 -0.09 49.85 -54.53
CA TRP A 359 -1.31 50.57 -54.18
C TRP A 359 -2.41 50.33 -55.22
N ASP A 360 -3.60 49.95 -54.77
CA ASP A 360 -4.74 49.80 -55.67
C ASP A 360 -5.48 51.15 -55.82
N PHE A 361 -5.19 51.86 -56.92
CA PHE A 361 -5.81 53.15 -57.22
C PHE A 361 -7.31 53.05 -57.55
N SER A 362 -7.80 51.86 -57.94
CA SER A 362 -9.22 51.67 -58.27
C SER A 362 -10.10 51.49 -57.03
N LYS A 363 -9.53 50.92 -55.95
CA LYS A 363 -10.27 50.61 -54.71
C LYS A 363 -10.01 51.58 -53.56
N ASN A 364 -9.00 52.43 -53.66
CA ASN A 364 -8.73 53.46 -52.67
C ASN A 364 -9.23 54.83 -53.13
N ILE A 365 -10.09 55.45 -52.33
CA ILE A 365 -10.67 56.76 -52.61
C ILE A 365 -9.60 57.86 -52.59
N ASN A 366 -8.68 57.80 -51.63
CA ASN A 366 -7.61 58.81 -51.49
C ASN A 366 -6.29 58.27 -52.07
N PRO A 367 -5.51 59.11 -52.77
CA PRO A 367 -4.21 58.71 -53.30
C PRO A 367 -3.17 58.51 -52.18
N PRO A 368 -2.06 57.78 -52.45
CA PRO A 368 -1.02 57.55 -51.44
C PRO A 368 -0.43 58.86 -50.87
N SER A 369 -0.35 59.93 -51.68
CA SER A 369 0.06 61.29 -51.29
C SER A 369 -0.76 61.92 -50.16
N HIS A 370 -1.97 61.42 -49.90
CA HIS A 370 -2.81 61.87 -48.80
C HIS A 370 -2.38 61.31 -47.43
N PHE A 371 -1.54 60.27 -47.42
CA PHE A 371 -1.18 59.53 -46.21
C PHE A 371 0.30 59.68 -45.87
N THR A 372 0.66 59.42 -44.61
CA THR A 372 2.07 59.31 -44.17
C THR A 372 2.35 57.89 -43.67
N LYS A 373 3.62 57.43 -43.72
CA LYS A 373 4.03 56.05 -43.36
C LYS A 373 3.69 55.58 -41.92
N GLY A 374 3.27 56.49 -41.04
CA GLY A 374 2.86 56.17 -39.67
C GLY A 374 1.35 55.91 -39.49
N MET A 375 0.53 56.20 -40.50
CA MET A 375 -0.92 56.18 -40.38
C MET A 375 -1.48 54.77 -40.25
N LYS A 376 -2.50 54.60 -39.41
CA LYS A 376 -3.15 53.30 -39.17
C LYS A 376 -4.33 53.02 -40.11
N ASN A 377 -4.65 53.94 -41.01
CA ASN A 377 -5.70 53.80 -42.02
C ASN A 377 -5.46 52.53 -42.85
N LYS A 378 -6.54 51.81 -43.15
CA LYS A 378 -6.51 50.66 -44.05
C LYS A 378 -6.60 51.17 -45.49
N ALA A 379 -5.76 50.58 -46.34
CA ALA A 379 -5.81 50.77 -47.78
C ALA A 379 -5.88 49.40 -48.46
N HIS A 380 -6.39 49.37 -49.69
CA HIS A 380 -6.33 48.23 -50.59
C HIS A 380 -4.96 48.18 -51.27
N TRP A 381 -4.38 46.99 -51.32
CA TRP A 381 -3.08 46.74 -51.92
C TRP A 381 -3.17 45.58 -52.89
N ILE A 382 -2.37 45.63 -53.95
CA ILE A 382 -2.25 44.58 -54.95
C ILE A 382 -0.78 44.20 -55.12
N CYS A 383 -0.45 42.91 -55.01
CA CYS A 383 0.93 42.47 -54.99
C CYS A 383 1.41 42.26 -56.42
N LYS A 384 2.42 43.02 -56.89
CA LYS A 384 2.98 42.82 -58.23
C LYS A 384 3.52 41.41 -58.51
N LYS A 385 3.96 40.68 -57.47
CA LYS A 385 4.54 39.33 -57.64
C LYS A 385 3.52 38.23 -57.86
N CYS A 386 2.34 38.35 -57.26
CA CYS A 386 1.34 37.27 -57.25
C CYS A 386 -0.09 37.74 -57.54
N ASN A 387 -0.26 39.01 -57.88
CA ASN A 387 -1.52 39.70 -58.12
C ASN A 387 -2.55 39.57 -56.99
N HIS A 388 -2.13 39.18 -55.78
CA HIS A 388 -3.02 39.04 -54.64
C HIS A 388 -3.45 40.43 -54.15
N GLU A 389 -4.75 40.62 -54.04
CA GLU A 389 -5.36 41.83 -53.49
C GLU A 389 -5.70 41.64 -52.01
N TRP A 390 -5.36 42.62 -51.17
CA TRP A 390 -5.69 42.58 -49.75
C TRP A 390 -5.82 43.97 -49.12
N GLN A 391 -6.52 44.04 -47.99
CA GLN A 391 -6.56 45.24 -47.17
C GLN A 391 -5.55 45.13 -46.01
N SER A 392 -4.74 46.17 -45.83
CA SER A 392 -3.83 46.30 -44.67
C SER A 392 -3.66 47.76 -44.29
N SER A 393 -3.26 48.01 -43.05
CA SER A 393 -2.94 49.37 -42.62
C SER A 393 -1.64 49.87 -43.24
N ILE A 394 -1.60 51.17 -43.55
CA ILE A 394 -0.42 51.84 -44.11
C ILE A 394 0.79 51.66 -43.18
N TYR A 395 0.60 51.79 -41.86
CA TYR A 395 1.60 51.53 -40.83
C TYR A 395 2.17 50.10 -40.88
N HIS A 396 1.34 49.08 -41.14
CA HIS A 396 1.83 47.71 -41.26
C HIS A 396 2.66 47.50 -42.53
N ARG A 397 2.28 48.16 -43.64
CA ARG A 397 2.98 48.06 -44.92
C ARG A 397 4.30 48.81 -44.92
N SER A 398 4.32 50.03 -44.40
CA SER A 398 5.48 50.93 -44.42
C SER A 398 6.35 50.78 -43.18
N THR A 399 5.86 51.15 -41.99
CA THR A 399 6.69 51.15 -40.76
C THR A 399 7.05 49.74 -40.26
N ARG A 400 6.17 48.74 -40.44
CA ARG A 400 6.47 47.35 -40.05
C ARG A 400 6.93 46.46 -41.21
N SER A 401 7.02 47.01 -42.42
CA SER A 401 7.48 46.32 -43.62
C SER A 401 6.80 44.96 -43.84
N GLN A 402 5.51 44.83 -43.48
CA GLN A 402 4.77 43.61 -43.72
C GLN A 402 4.33 43.56 -45.18
N GLY A 403 4.96 42.68 -45.96
CA GLY A 403 4.60 42.45 -47.35
C GLY A 403 3.32 41.62 -47.55
N CYS A 404 3.11 41.19 -48.80
CA CYS A 404 1.93 40.44 -49.21
C CYS A 404 1.68 39.18 -48.34
N PRO A 405 0.46 39.00 -47.78
CA PRO A 405 0.13 37.83 -46.98
C PRO A 405 0.13 36.52 -47.78
N ALA A 406 -0.13 36.57 -49.10
CA ALA A 406 -0.03 35.41 -49.98
C ALA A 406 1.42 34.97 -50.16
N CYS A 407 2.33 35.89 -50.54
CA CYS A 407 3.75 35.58 -50.71
C CYS A 407 4.44 35.13 -49.42
N SER A 408 4.03 35.66 -48.26
CA SER A 408 4.55 35.25 -46.95
C SER A 408 3.90 33.97 -46.40
N GLY A 409 3.02 33.31 -47.18
CA GLY A 409 2.35 32.08 -46.79
C GLY A 409 1.35 32.26 -45.62
N ARG A 410 0.95 33.48 -45.31
CA ARG A 410 0.02 33.80 -44.20
C ARG A 410 -1.44 33.51 -44.55
N VAL A 411 -1.81 33.54 -45.82
CA VAL A 411 -3.14 33.11 -46.33
C VAL A 411 -3.04 31.88 -47.24
N ALA A 412 -4.16 31.18 -47.42
CA ALA A 412 -4.27 30.09 -48.38
C ALA A 412 -4.29 30.67 -49.81
N THR A 413 -3.57 30.02 -50.71
CA THR A 413 -3.39 30.37 -52.12
C THR A 413 -3.33 29.07 -52.91
N GLY A 414 -3.43 29.15 -54.24
CA GLY A 414 -3.29 27.97 -55.11
C GLY A 414 -1.94 27.22 -55.02
N LYS A 415 -0.96 27.71 -54.24
CA LYS A 415 0.33 27.04 -54.03
C LYS A 415 0.50 26.43 -52.63
N ASN A 416 -0.32 26.81 -51.65
CA ASN A 416 -0.11 26.44 -50.24
C ASN A 416 -1.40 26.09 -49.48
N ASN A 417 -2.52 25.95 -50.20
CA ASN A 417 -3.78 25.50 -49.63
C ASN A 417 -3.73 24.00 -49.28
N LEU A 418 -4.72 23.55 -48.51
CA LEU A 418 -4.78 22.21 -47.95
C LEU A 418 -4.85 21.15 -49.05
N SER A 419 -5.60 21.39 -50.13
CA SER A 419 -5.78 20.43 -51.21
C SER A 419 -4.52 20.20 -52.02
N VAL A 420 -3.73 21.25 -52.23
CA VAL A 420 -2.44 21.16 -52.90
C VAL A 420 -1.39 20.52 -51.99
N THR A 421 -1.34 20.88 -50.70
CA THR A 421 -0.29 20.36 -49.81
C THR A 421 -0.59 18.98 -49.23
N ASN A 422 -1.86 18.57 -49.19
CA ASN A 422 -2.33 17.33 -48.58
C ASN A 422 -3.51 16.71 -49.36
N PRO A 423 -3.33 16.36 -50.64
CA PRO A 423 -4.40 15.85 -51.50
C PRO A 423 -5.08 14.59 -50.94
N GLU A 424 -4.32 13.68 -50.33
CA GLU A 424 -4.86 12.45 -49.73
C GLU A 424 -5.86 12.71 -48.59
N LEU A 425 -5.74 13.83 -47.87
CA LEU A 425 -6.68 14.19 -46.80
C LEU A 425 -7.99 14.74 -47.34
N ILE A 426 -8.01 15.23 -48.59
CA ILE A 426 -9.21 15.79 -49.21
C ILE A 426 -10.23 14.70 -49.54
N GLU A 427 -9.76 13.48 -49.82
CA GLU A 427 -10.64 12.30 -49.97
C GLU A 427 -11.51 12.06 -48.73
N GLU A 428 -11.05 12.51 -47.56
CA GLU A 428 -11.78 12.38 -46.29
C GLU A 428 -12.51 13.67 -45.87
N TRP A 429 -12.52 14.71 -46.71
CA TRP A 429 -13.19 15.98 -46.43
C TRP A 429 -14.71 15.88 -46.69
N ASP A 430 -15.52 16.27 -45.70
CA ASP A 430 -16.97 16.26 -45.86
C ASP A 430 -17.47 17.54 -46.55
N ASN A 431 -17.72 17.47 -47.86
CA ASN A 431 -18.20 18.59 -48.66
C ASN A 431 -19.63 19.03 -48.33
N ILE A 432 -20.42 18.19 -47.67
CA ILE A 432 -21.82 18.50 -47.32
C ILE A 432 -21.87 19.28 -46.00
N LYS A 433 -21.07 18.87 -45.02
CA LYS A 433 -21.07 19.50 -43.69
C LYS A 433 -20.13 20.68 -43.54
N ASN A 434 -19.11 20.80 -44.40
CA ASN A 434 -18.22 21.96 -44.39
C ASN A 434 -18.75 23.05 -45.32
N SER A 435 -18.99 24.25 -44.77
CA SER A 435 -19.51 25.40 -45.54
C SER A 435 -18.49 26.08 -46.45
N LYS A 436 -17.22 25.72 -46.37
CA LYS A 436 -16.14 26.25 -47.22
C LYS A 436 -15.29 25.11 -47.72
N ASP A 437 -14.80 25.25 -48.94
CA ASP A 437 -13.89 24.30 -49.54
C ASP A 437 -12.55 24.24 -48.79
N SER A 438 -11.93 23.06 -48.84
CA SER A 438 -10.60 22.76 -48.36
C SER A 438 -9.52 23.71 -48.92
N ASP A 439 -9.67 24.21 -50.15
CA ASP A 439 -8.80 25.19 -50.82
C ASP A 439 -8.68 26.54 -50.10
N GLN A 440 -9.63 26.86 -49.22
CA GLN A 440 -9.63 28.11 -48.45
C GLN A 440 -8.75 28.03 -47.20
N TYR A 441 -8.22 26.84 -46.88
CA TYR A 441 -7.47 26.60 -45.66
C TYR A 441 -6.04 26.17 -45.96
N LYS A 442 -5.13 26.45 -45.02
CA LYS A 442 -3.77 25.91 -45.03
C LYS A 442 -3.67 24.68 -44.14
N LYS A 443 -2.65 23.86 -44.34
CA LYS A 443 -2.34 22.70 -43.49
C LYS A 443 -2.20 23.01 -41.99
N SER A 444 -1.82 24.24 -41.62
CA SER A 444 -1.66 24.69 -40.23
C SER A 444 -2.93 25.30 -39.62
N SER A 445 -4.07 25.25 -40.33
CA SER A 445 -5.31 25.89 -39.89
C SER A 445 -5.84 25.27 -38.59
N ALA A 446 -6.24 26.13 -37.65
CA ALA A 446 -6.91 25.74 -36.40
C ALA A 446 -8.42 25.47 -36.56
N TYR A 447 -8.96 25.68 -37.76
CA TYR A 447 -10.37 25.43 -38.08
C TYR A 447 -10.73 23.95 -37.86
N LYS A 448 -11.90 23.72 -37.24
CA LYS A 448 -12.48 22.38 -37.03
C LYS A 448 -13.38 22.05 -38.22
N ALA A 449 -12.89 21.20 -39.11
CA ALA A 449 -13.65 20.68 -40.24
C ALA A 449 -14.31 19.35 -39.89
N TYR A 450 -15.37 19.02 -40.62
CA TYR A 450 -15.97 17.69 -40.67
C TYR A 450 -15.20 16.80 -41.65
N TRP A 451 -15.05 15.52 -41.28
CA TRP A 451 -14.33 14.52 -42.05
C TRP A 451 -15.14 13.23 -42.08
N ILE A 452 -15.02 12.48 -43.17
CA ILE A 452 -15.61 11.15 -43.36
C ILE A 452 -14.52 10.14 -43.71
N CYS A 453 -14.47 9.02 -43.00
CA CYS A 453 -13.37 8.08 -43.13
C CYS A 453 -13.63 7.15 -44.31
N LYS A 454 -12.70 7.07 -45.27
CA LYS A 454 -12.85 6.19 -46.44
C LYS A 454 -12.92 4.69 -46.12
N GLU A 455 -12.34 4.26 -45.00
CA GLU A 455 -12.32 2.83 -44.63
C GLU A 455 -13.59 2.37 -43.90
N CYS A 456 -14.16 3.24 -43.07
CA CYS A 456 -15.25 2.85 -42.16
C CYS A 456 -16.48 3.76 -42.23
N ASN A 457 -16.49 4.75 -43.12
CA ASN A 457 -17.52 5.78 -43.27
C ASN A 457 -17.90 6.52 -41.98
N TYR A 458 -17.02 6.48 -40.97
CA TYR A 458 -17.24 7.21 -39.73
C TYR A 458 -17.04 8.71 -39.96
N GLU A 459 -18.02 9.50 -39.52
CA GLU A 459 -17.98 10.95 -39.62
C GLU A 459 -17.52 11.57 -38.30
N TRP A 460 -16.62 12.57 -38.36
CA TRP A 460 -16.14 13.26 -37.15
C TRP A 460 -15.65 14.67 -37.43
N GLN A 461 -15.53 15.46 -36.35
CA GLN A 461 -14.90 16.77 -36.40
C GLN A 461 -13.46 16.72 -35.89
N ALA A 462 -12.54 17.32 -36.63
CA ALA A 462 -11.16 17.50 -36.22
C ALA A 462 -10.58 18.81 -36.75
N ARG A 463 -9.58 19.35 -36.03
CA ARG A 463 -8.83 20.50 -36.51
C ARG A 463 -7.94 20.09 -37.69
N ILE A 464 -7.87 20.93 -38.73
CA ILE A 464 -7.06 20.66 -39.93
C ILE A 464 -5.60 20.36 -39.55
N TYR A 465 -4.97 21.18 -38.70
CA TYR A 465 -3.57 20.93 -38.31
C TYR A 465 -3.35 19.61 -37.57
N ASN A 466 -4.38 19.03 -36.94
CA ASN A 466 -4.25 17.73 -36.28
C ASN A 466 -4.28 16.60 -37.32
N ARG A 467 -5.14 16.73 -38.34
CA ARG A 467 -5.21 15.78 -39.45
C ARG A 467 -3.91 15.74 -40.23
N THR A 468 -3.34 16.91 -40.53
CA THR A 468 -2.07 17.03 -41.29
C THR A 468 -0.85 16.56 -40.50
N LYS A 469 -0.96 16.40 -39.17
CA LYS A 469 0.04 15.75 -38.31
C LYS A 469 -0.10 14.22 -38.22
N GLY A 470 -1.02 13.63 -38.99
CA GLY A 470 -1.25 12.18 -39.01
C GLY A 470 -2.25 11.66 -37.98
N ILE A 471 -3.03 12.53 -37.32
CA ILE A 471 -4.14 12.06 -36.47
C ILE A 471 -5.34 11.72 -37.36
N GLY A 472 -5.51 10.43 -37.66
CA GLY A 472 -6.58 9.91 -38.52
C GLY A 472 -7.91 9.64 -37.80
N CYS A 473 -8.72 8.74 -38.38
CA CYS A 473 -10.05 8.43 -37.92
C CYS A 473 -10.07 7.89 -36.47
N PRO A 474 -10.88 8.45 -35.55
CA PRO A 474 -11.00 7.97 -34.18
C PRO A 474 -11.71 6.61 -34.08
N ALA A 475 -12.50 6.19 -35.07
CA ALA A 475 -13.06 4.85 -35.13
C ALA A 475 -12.01 3.80 -35.51
N CYS A 476 -11.28 3.98 -36.63
CA CYS A 476 -10.24 3.04 -37.06
C CYS A 476 -9.08 2.93 -36.04
N SER A 477 -8.65 4.07 -35.47
CA SER A 477 -7.63 4.08 -34.42
C SER A 477 -8.14 3.58 -33.06
N GLY A 478 -9.43 3.24 -32.97
CA GLY A 478 -10.02 2.62 -31.80
C GLY A 478 -10.20 3.57 -30.60
N ARG A 479 -10.24 4.88 -30.83
CA ARG A 479 -10.48 5.90 -29.80
C ARG A 479 -11.97 6.06 -29.49
N ASN A 480 -12.86 5.78 -30.45
CA ASN A 480 -14.32 5.82 -30.28
C ASN A 480 -14.95 4.44 -30.46
N ALA A 481 -16.03 4.17 -29.71
CA ALA A 481 -16.86 2.97 -29.90
C ALA A 481 -17.75 3.13 -31.14
N THR A 482 -18.00 2.02 -31.85
CA THR A 482 -18.85 1.97 -33.05
C THR A 482 -19.91 0.88 -32.90
N ASP A 483 -20.90 0.86 -33.79
CA ASP A 483 -21.96 -0.16 -33.81
C ASP A 483 -21.47 -1.57 -34.18
N ARG A 484 -20.18 -1.74 -34.52
CA ARG A 484 -19.56 -3.05 -34.76
C ARG A 484 -18.59 -3.48 -33.66
N ASP A 485 -18.11 -2.53 -32.86
CA ASP A 485 -16.97 -2.75 -31.96
C ASP A 485 -17.16 -2.12 -30.56
N ASN A 486 -18.39 -1.79 -30.21
CA ASN A 486 -18.69 -1.41 -28.84
C ASN A 486 -18.64 -2.61 -27.88
N PHE A 487 -18.51 -2.28 -26.60
CA PHE A 487 -18.33 -3.22 -25.51
C PHE A 487 -19.48 -4.21 -25.39
N LYS A 488 -20.73 -3.78 -25.60
CA LYS A 488 -21.89 -4.68 -25.51
C LYS A 488 -21.84 -5.78 -26.58
N ILE A 489 -21.45 -5.42 -27.80
CA ILE A 489 -21.35 -6.38 -28.92
C ILE A 489 -20.18 -7.33 -28.71
N LYS A 490 -19.01 -6.82 -28.31
CA LYS A 490 -17.81 -7.66 -28.11
C LYS A 490 -17.86 -8.52 -26.86
N ASN A 491 -18.53 -8.07 -25.79
CA ASN A 491 -18.62 -8.78 -24.52
C ASN A 491 -20.06 -8.87 -24.00
N PRO A 492 -20.96 -9.58 -24.71
CA PRO A 492 -22.39 -9.60 -24.38
C PRO A 492 -22.67 -10.22 -23.00
N LYS A 493 -21.91 -11.25 -22.59
CA LYS A 493 -22.04 -11.89 -21.27
C LYS A 493 -21.75 -10.90 -20.13
N ILE A 494 -20.66 -10.12 -20.26
CA ILE A 494 -20.27 -9.13 -19.24
C ILE A 494 -21.22 -7.94 -19.27
N ALA A 495 -21.70 -7.54 -20.45
CA ALA A 495 -22.65 -6.43 -20.59
C ALA A 495 -24.01 -6.70 -19.92
N LYS A 496 -24.39 -7.96 -19.68
CA LYS A 496 -25.58 -8.29 -18.87
C LYS A 496 -25.43 -7.89 -17.39
N GLU A 497 -24.21 -7.93 -16.86
CA GLU A 497 -23.89 -7.48 -15.51
C GLU A 497 -23.87 -5.94 -15.36
N TRP A 498 -24.17 -5.18 -16.43
CA TRP A 498 -24.20 -3.73 -16.38
C TRP A 498 -25.39 -3.23 -15.55
N ASN A 499 -25.13 -2.38 -14.54
CA ASN A 499 -26.21 -1.80 -13.75
C ASN A 499 -26.84 -0.59 -14.47
N TYR A 500 -27.90 -0.83 -15.25
CA TYR A 500 -28.61 0.19 -16.03
C TYR A 500 -29.29 1.27 -15.17
N HIS A 501 -29.60 0.99 -13.91
CA HIS A 501 -30.22 1.97 -13.00
C HIS A 501 -29.20 2.95 -12.40
N LYS A 502 -27.95 2.51 -12.17
CA LYS A 502 -26.90 3.34 -11.55
C LYS A 502 -25.96 4.01 -12.55
N ASN A 503 -25.84 3.49 -13.78
CA ASN A 503 -24.97 4.07 -14.79
C ASN A 503 -25.74 5.07 -15.67
N LYS A 504 -25.22 6.30 -15.78
CA LYS A 504 -25.81 7.36 -16.64
C LYS A 504 -25.68 7.09 -18.14
N SER A 505 -24.76 6.22 -18.55
CA SER A 505 -24.47 5.93 -19.95
C SER A 505 -24.61 4.43 -20.22
N HIS A 506 -24.98 4.14 -21.45
CA HIS A 506 -25.18 2.79 -21.97
C HIS A 506 -23.83 2.14 -22.36
N PRO A 507 -23.70 0.81 -22.22
CA PRO A 507 -22.47 0.07 -22.54
C PRO A 507 -22.04 0.20 -24.01
N GLU A 508 -22.97 0.45 -24.93
CA GLU A 508 -22.73 0.67 -26.37
C GLU A 508 -21.86 1.89 -26.68
N LYS A 509 -21.77 2.86 -25.76
CA LYS A 509 -20.91 4.05 -25.94
C LYS A 509 -19.42 3.79 -25.72
N TYR A 510 -19.06 2.61 -25.21
CA TYR A 510 -17.71 2.32 -24.75
C TYR A 510 -17.10 1.16 -25.52
N ARG A 511 -15.76 1.14 -25.64
CA ARG A 511 -15.02 -0.04 -26.11
C ARG A 511 -14.62 -0.94 -24.95
N THR A 512 -14.23 -2.17 -25.25
CA THR A 512 -13.85 -3.22 -24.29
C THR A 512 -12.65 -2.87 -23.40
N LYS A 513 -11.73 -2.02 -23.90
CA LYS A 513 -10.54 -1.51 -23.16
C LYS A 513 -10.77 -0.15 -22.51
N SER A 514 -12.01 0.30 -22.38
CA SER A 514 -12.33 1.60 -21.77
C SER A 514 -11.97 1.64 -20.27
N ASN A 515 -11.32 2.71 -19.85
CA ASN A 515 -11.05 3.00 -18.43
C ASN A 515 -12.27 3.61 -17.71
N TYR A 516 -13.43 3.70 -18.36
CA TYR A 516 -14.67 4.15 -17.73
C TYR A 516 -15.05 3.22 -16.57
N LYS A 517 -15.19 3.79 -15.37
CA LYS A 517 -15.63 3.07 -14.16
C LYS A 517 -17.16 2.99 -14.13
N ALA A 518 -17.69 1.81 -14.43
CA ALA A 518 -19.12 1.52 -14.38
C ALA A 518 -19.50 0.82 -13.07
N ASN A 519 -20.78 0.89 -12.73
CA ASN A 519 -21.41 0.06 -11.70
C ASN A 519 -21.87 -1.26 -12.33
N TRP A 520 -21.56 -2.37 -11.66
CA TRP A 520 -21.86 -3.73 -12.09
C TRP A 520 -22.72 -4.43 -11.03
N VAL A 521 -23.51 -5.42 -11.46
CA VAL A 521 -24.30 -6.29 -10.59
C VAL A 521 -24.07 -7.73 -11.01
N CYS A 522 -23.76 -8.60 -10.04
CA CYS A 522 -23.36 -9.97 -10.33
C CYS A 522 -24.62 -10.82 -10.52
N GLU A 523 -24.77 -11.51 -11.65
CA GLU A 523 -25.91 -12.40 -11.86
C GLU A 523 -25.97 -13.56 -10.85
N LYS A 524 -24.82 -14.02 -10.32
CA LYS A 524 -24.75 -15.18 -9.42
C LYS A 524 -25.10 -14.85 -7.96
N CYS A 525 -24.59 -13.73 -7.44
CA CYS A 525 -24.73 -13.38 -6.01
C CYS A 525 -25.42 -12.05 -5.78
N ASN A 526 -25.89 -11.39 -6.83
CA ASN A 526 -26.53 -10.07 -6.81
C ASN A 526 -25.69 -8.96 -6.15
N PHE A 527 -24.39 -9.19 -5.94
CA PHE A 527 -23.48 -8.20 -5.36
C PHE A 527 -23.23 -7.08 -6.37
N GLU A 528 -23.31 -5.84 -5.90
CA GLU A 528 -23.03 -4.66 -6.71
C GLU A 528 -21.63 -4.11 -6.43
N TRP A 529 -20.89 -3.73 -7.48
CA TRP A 529 -19.56 -3.13 -7.33
C TRP A 529 -19.20 -2.15 -8.44
N LYS A 530 -18.13 -1.38 -8.25
CA LYS A 530 -17.58 -0.48 -9.25
C LYS A 530 -16.27 -1.05 -9.81
N ALA A 531 -16.15 -1.09 -11.13
CA ALA A 531 -14.94 -1.52 -11.82
C ALA A 531 -14.85 -0.86 -13.21
N THR A 532 -13.64 -0.79 -13.79
CA THR A 532 -13.51 -0.33 -15.18
C THR A 532 -14.00 -1.40 -16.15
N ILE A 533 -14.43 -0.99 -17.35
CA ILE A 533 -14.79 -1.93 -18.42
C ILE A 533 -13.57 -2.79 -18.80
N ALA A 534 -12.39 -2.17 -18.87
CA ALA A 534 -11.13 -2.86 -19.16
C ALA A 534 -10.77 -3.93 -18.11
N ASP A 535 -11.02 -3.70 -16.82
CA ASP A 535 -10.74 -4.71 -15.79
C ASP A 535 -11.75 -5.86 -15.86
N ARG A 536 -13.02 -5.56 -16.15
CA ARG A 536 -14.05 -6.60 -16.31
C ARG A 536 -13.75 -7.53 -17.48
N THR A 537 -13.22 -7.00 -18.58
CA THR A 537 -12.89 -7.80 -19.78
C THR A 537 -11.60 -8.61 -19.64
N ARG A 538 -10.74 -8.32 -18.64
CA ARG A 538 -9.52 -9.09 -18.31
C ARG A 538 -9.74 -10.12 -17.18
N GLU A 539 -10.94 -10.67 -17.06
CA GLU A 539 -11.29 -11.74 -16.09
C GLU A 539 -11.35 -11.36 -14.60
N TYR A 540 -11.24 -10.08 -14.23
CA TYR A 540 -11.57 -9.66 -12.86
C TYR A 540 -13.10 -9.66 -12.67
N GLY A 541 -13.63 -10.83 -12.30
CA GLY A 541 -15.04 -11.10 -12.02
C GLY A 541 -15.58 -10.42 -10.76
N CYS A 542 -16.75 -10.86 -10.32
CA CYS A 542 -17.37 -10.35 -9.10
C CYS A 542 -16.43 -10.53 -7.88
N PRO A 543 -16.11 -9.44 -7.14
CA PRO A 543 -15.20 -9.52 -6.00
C PRO A 543 -15.75 -10.37 -4.85
N SER A 544 -17.08 -10.43 -4.66
CA SER A 544 -17.70 -11.32 -3.69
C SER A 544 -17.53 -12.79 -4.05
N CYS A 545 -17.92 -13.22 -5.26
CA CYS A 545 -17.76 -14.62 -5.69
C CYS A 545 -16.31 -15.09 -5.67
N SER A 546 -15.36 -14.22 -6.01
CA SER A 546 -13.92 -14.54 -5.98
C SER A 546 -13.31 -14.58 -4.57
N GLY A 547 -14.08 -14.24 -3.52
CA GLY A 547 -13.57 -14.21 -2.14
C GLY A 547 -12.61 -13.03 -1.84
N ARG A 548 -12.57 -12.01 -2.71
CA ARG A 548 -11.74 -10.81 -2.51
C ARG A 548 -12.35 -9.81 -1.53
N ILE A 549 -13.67 -9.85 -1.37
CA ILE A 549 -14.40 -9.02 -0.40
C ILE A 549 -15.24 -9.94 0.47
N ALA A 550 -15.21 -9.68 1.78
CA ALA A 550 -16.07 -10.35 2.75
C ALA A 550 -17.50 -9.82 2.64
N THR A 551 -18.44 -10.74 2.51
CA THR A 551 -19.87 -10.49 2.40
C THR A 551 -20.61 -11.51 3.26
N GLU A 552 -21.93 -11.36 3.39
CA GLU A 552 -22.77 -12.30 4.14
C GLU A 552 -22.73 -13.74 3.59
N LEU A 553 -22.24 -13.94 2.35
CA LEU A 553 -22.18 -15.24 1.68
C LEU A 553 -20.84 -15.98 1.84
N ASN A 554 -19.75 -15.29 2.13
CA ASN A 554 -18.39 -15.84 1.97
C ASN A 554 -17.40 -15.43 3.07
N ASN A 555 -17.86 -14.75 4.11
CA ASN A 555 -17.00 -14.32 5.19
C ASN A 555 -16.55 -15.50 6.08
N LEU A 556 -15.58 -15.25 6.96
CA LEU A 556 -14.94 -16.28 7.78
C LEU A 556 -15.92 -16.97 8.73
N THR A 557 -16.95 -16.25 9.22
CA THR A 557 -17.94 -16.86 10.13
C THR A 557 -18.80 -17.90 9.43
N ILE A 558 -19.00 -17.76 8.12
CA ILE A 558 -19.78 -18.68 7.30
C ILE A 558 -18.88 -19.80 6.77
N SER A 559 -17.67 -19.47 6.32
CA SER A 559 -16.77 -20.43 5.67
C SER A 559 -15.99 -21.32 6.64
N ASN A 560 -15.68 -20.84 7.85
CA ASN A 560 -14.87 -21.53 8.84
C ASN A 560 -15.36 -21.24 10.28
N PRO A 561 -16.58 -21.67 10.64
CA PRO A 561 -17.15 -21.42 11.98
C PRO A 561 -16.32 -22.01 13.12
N GLU A 562 -15.62 -23.13 12.89
CA GLU A 562 -14.77 -23.82 13.87
C GLU A 562 -13.60 -22.96 14.38
N LEU A 563 -13.08 -22.08 13.51
CA LEU A 563 -11.98 -21.17 13.85
C LEU A 563 -12.42 -20.01 14.75
N LEU A 564 -13.72 -19.72 14.83
CA LEU A 564 -14.24 -18.62 15.64
C LEU A 564 -14.06 -18.84 17.13
N GLU A 565 -14.03 -20.10 17.55
CA GLU A 565 -13.78 -20.46 18.94
C GLU A 565 -12.30 -20.27 19.34
N GLU A 566 -11.38 -20.21 18.36
CA GLU A 566 -9.97 -19.86 18.58
C GLU A 566 -9.68 -18.38 18.33
N TRP A 567 -10.67 -17.59 17.91
CA TRP A 567 -10.51 -16.17 17.65
C TRP A 567 -10.42 -15.39 18.96
N ASP A 568 -9.31 -14.68 19.19
CA ASP A 568 -9.16 -13.84 20.37
C ASP A 568 -9.99 -12.54 20.19
N LYS A 569 -11.22 -12.55 20.73
CA LYS A 569 -12.17 -11.43 20.66
C LYS A 569 -11.67 -10.16 21.36
N ASN A 570 -10.72 -10.28 22.29
CA ASN A 570 -10.22 -9.15 23.07
C ASN A 570 -9.01 -8.48 22.41
N ARG A 571 -8.20 -9.25 21.68
CA ARG A 571 -7.01 -8.73 20.98
C ARG A 571 -7.26 -8.32 19.53
N ASN A 572 -8.28 -8.89 18.88
CA ASN A 572 -8.63 -8.51 17.52
C ASN A 572 -9.57 -7.30 17.50
N GLU A 573 -9.18 -6.29 16.74
CA GLU A 573 -10.00 -5.08 16.52
C GLU A 573 -11.23 -5.38 15.65
N TYR A 574 -11.05 -6.22 14.63
CA TYR A 574 -12.09 -6.54 13.66
C TYR A 574 -12.80 -7.84 14.00
N LEU A 575 -14.07 -7.92 13.63
CA LEU A 575 -14.86 -9.15 13.75
C LEU A 575 -14.49 -10.13 12.64
N PRO A 576 -14.56 -11.45 12.89
CA PRO A 576 -14.23 -12.47 11.88
C PRO A 576 -15.02 -12.34 10.57
N ASN A 577 -16.27 -11.88 10.63
CA ASN A 577 -17.12 -11.68 9.46
C ASN A 577 -16.65 -10.55 8.51
N SER A 578 -15.65 -9.78 8.91
CA SER A 578 -15.02 -8.76 8.08
C SER A 578 -14.00 -9.33 7.10
N PHE A 579 -13.67 -10.63 7.21
CA PHE A 579 -12.62 -11.29 6.44
C PHE A 579 -13.18 -12.48 5.66
N THR A 580 -12.54 -12.80 4.55
CA THR A 580 -12.75 -14.07 3.83
C THR A 580 -11.72 -15.10 4.26
N LYS A 581 -11.96 -16.39 3.96
CA LYS A 581 -11.02 -17.46 4.31
C LYS A 581 -9.60 -17.27 3.75
N GLY A 582 -9.47 -16.62 2.59
CA GLY A 582 -8.17 -16.34 1.94
C GLY A 582 -7.47 -15.08 2.44
N SER A 583 -7.95 -14.43 3.50
CA SER A 583 -7.37 -13.17 3.96
C SER A 583 -5.97 -13.34 4.56
N ASP A 584 -5.03 -12.50 4.12
CA ASP A 584 -3.69 -12.40 4.72
C ASP A 584 -3.66 -11.52 5.98
N TYR A 585 -4.83 -11.14 6.50
CA TYR A 585 -4.92 -10.43 7.77
C TYR A 585 -4.39 -11.31 8.91
N LYS A 586 -3.42 -10.78 9.65
CA LYS A 586 -2.82 -11.40 10.83
C LYS A 586 -3.71 -11.16 12.06
N ALA A 587 -4.49 -12.17 12.42
CA ALA A 587 -5.36 -12.17 13.59
C ALA A 587 -4.67 -12.82 14.80
N TYR A 588 -5.08 -12.40 15.99
CA TYR A 588 -4.73 -13.05 17.24
C TYR A 588 -5.63 -14.27 17.48
N TRP A 589 -5.01 -15.39 17.85
CA TRP A 589 -5.68 -16.66 18.12
C TRP A 589 -5.32 -17.14 19.53
N ILE A 590 -6.26 -17.84 20.17
CA ILE A 590 -6.08 -18.51 21.45
C ILE A 590 -6.38 -20.00 21.30
N CYS A 591 -5.48 -20.84 21.78
CA CYS A 591 -5.59 -22.28 21.58
C CYS A 591 -6.55 -22.83 22.62
N LYS A 592 -7.56 -23.59 22.21
CA LYS A 592 -8.49 -24.24 23.16
C LYS A 592 -7.77 -25.22 24.09
N SER A 593 -6.77 -25.93 23.57
CA SER A 593 -6.12 -27.03 24.30
C SER A 593 -5.04 -26.54 25.28
N CYS A 594 -4.24 -25.54 24.91
CA CYS A 594 -3.11 -25.08 25.74
C CYS A 594 -3.18 -23.61 26.15
N LEU A 595 -4.25 -22.90 25.77
CA LEU A 595 -4.47 -21.47 26.05
C LEU A 595 -3.34 -20.53 25.57
N TYR A 596 -2.42 -21.05 24.75
CA TYR A 596 -1.37 -20.26 24.14
C TYR A 596 -1.97 -19.25 23.16
N ASN A 597 -1.50 -18.01 23.24
CA ASN A 597 -1.93 -16.92 22.38
C ASN A 597 -0.89 -16.70 21.28
N TRP A 598 -1.30 -16.63 20.02
CA TRP A 598 -0.38 -16.36 18.90
C TRP A 598 -1.01 -15.50 17.83
N ASN A 599 -0.17 -14.98 16.93
CA ASN A 599 -0.62 -14.21 15.79
C ASN A 599 -0.36 -15.02 14.50
N ALA A 600 -1.39 -15.19 13.67
CA ALA A 600 -1.30 -15.91 12.41
C ALA A 600 -2.30 -15.34 11.38
N THR A 601 -1.97 -15.47 10.10
CA THR A 601 -2.85 -15.08 9.00
C THR A 601 -4.09 -15.97 8.96
N ILE A 602 -5.25 -15.39 8.66
CA ILE A 602 -6.51 -16.15 8.50
C ILE A 602 -6.36 -17.23 7.42
N SER A 603 -5.75 -16.90 6.28
CA SER A 603 -5.42 -17.86 5.22
C SER A 603 -4.69 -19.09 5.75
N SER A 604 -3.60 -18.90 6.52
CA SER A 604 -2.87 -20.02 7.15
C SER A 604 -3.71 -20.87 8.10
N ARG A 605 -4.65 -20.26 8.86
CA ARG A 605 -5.53 -21.01 9.76
C ARG A 605 -6.53 -21.86 9.00
N THR A 606 -7.10 -21.32 7.93
CA THR A 606 -8.12 -22.01 7.13
C THR A 606 -7.57 -23.18 6.32
N ILE A 607 -6.27 -23.19 6.01
CA ILE A 607 -5.58 -24.35 5.40
C ILE A 607 -5.09 -25.38 6.43
N GLY A 608 -5.42 -25.20 7.73
CA GLY A 608 -5.14 -26.18 8.78
C GLY A 608 -3.89 -25.94 9.64
N VAL A 609 -3.20 -24.79 9.51
CA VAL A 609 -2.06 -24.49 10.39
C VAL A 609 -2.58 -24.13 11.79
N GLY A 610 -2.42 -25.05 12.75
CA GLY A 610 -2.86 -24.89 14.13
C GLY A 610 -1.86 -24.18 15.07
N CYS A 611 -2.07 -24.38 16.38
CA CYS A 611 -1.29 -23.73 17.44
C CYS A 611 0.22 -24.07 17.36
N PRO A 612 1.12 -23.07 17.38
CA PRO A 612 2.57 -23.30 17.35
C PRO A 612 3.11 -23.95 18.64
N ALA A 613 2.48 -23.75 19.79
CA ALA A 613 2.87 -24.39 21.04
C ALA A 613 2.54 -25.90 21.03
N CYS A 614 1.30 -26.28 20.65
CA CYS A 614 0.91 -27.70 20.55
C CYS A 614 1.74 -28.46 19.52
N SER A 615 2.10 -27.82 18.41
CA SER A 615 2.97 -28.41 17.37
C SER A 615 4.46 -28.39 17.72
N GLY A 616 4.85 -27.86 18.88
CA GLY A 616 6.25 -27.80 19.32
C GLY A 616 7.14 -26.84 18.52
N ARG A 617 6.55 -25.94 17.73
CA ARG A 617 7.26 -24.89 16.96
C ARG A 617 7.72 -23.73 17.84
N VAL A 618 7.08 -23.55 18.98
CA VAL A 618 7.45 -22.59 20.02
C VAL A 618 7.62 -23.32 21.34
N VAL A 619 8.60 -22.88 22.14
CA VAL A 619 8.86 -23.36 23.49
C VAL A 619 7.93 -22.65 24.47
N THR A 620 7.28 -23.41 25.34
CA THR A 620 6.43 -22.95 26.44
C THR A 620 6.81 -23.69 27.71
N ASP A 621 6.35 -23.19 28.86
CA ASP A 621 6.55 -23.84 30.15
C ASP A 621 5.92 -25.24 30.23
N SER A 622 4.97 -25.55 29.33
CA SER A 622 4.26 -26.83 29.26
C SER A 622 4.83 -27.83 28.25
N ASN A 623 5.70 -27.42 27.33
CA ASN A 623 6.15 -28.29 26.22
C ASN A 623 7.67 -28.39 26.05
N ASN A 624 8.43 -27.74 26.95
CA ASN A 624 9.88 -27.77 26.90
C ASN A 624 10.46 -29.14 27.28
N LEU A 625 11.75 -29.33 27.04
CA LEU A 625 12.44 -30.60 27.25
C LEU A 625 12.44 -31.04 28.71
N THR A 626 12.54 -30.11 29.67
CA THR A 626 12.58 -30.46 31.09
C THR A 626 11.26 -31.05 31.56
N ILE A 627 10.14 -30.65 30.95
CA ILE A 627 8.82 -31.19 31.24
C ILE A 627 8.56 -32.48 30.46
N THR A 628 8.86 -32.50 29.16
CA THR A 628 8.47 -33.61 28.30
C THR A 628 9.41 -34.81 28.38
N HIS A 629 10.70 -34.59 28.69
CA HIS A 629 11.74 -35.63 28.72
C HIS A 629 12.70 -35.44 29.90
N PRO A 630 12.21 -35.47 31.16
CA PRO A 630 13.05 -35.22 32.35
C PRO A 630 14.22 -36.21 32.47
N LYS A 631 14.03 -37.47 32.05
CA LYS A 631 15.09 -38.49 32.07
C LYS A 631 16.26 -38.19 31.12
N LEU A 632 16.08 -37.35 30.10
CA LEU A 632 17.21 -36.95 29.24
C LEU A 632 18.11 -35.90 29.89
N LEU A 633 17.61 -35.16 30.88
CA LEU A 633 18.40 -34.14 31.58
C LEU A 633 19.57 -34.75 32.37
N GLU A 634 19.38 -35.98 32.81
CA GLU A 634 20.38 -36.82 33.45
C GLU A 634 21.59 -37.15 32.56
N GLU A 635 21.44 -37.04 31.23
CA GLU A 635 22.51 -37.21 30.25
C GLU A 635 22.95 -35.88 29.62
N TRP A 636 22.36 -34.75 30.03
CA TRP A 636 22.72 -33.44 29.52
C TRP A 636 24.05 -32.96 30.11
N ASP A 637 24.99 -32.59 29.24
CA ASP A 637 26.25 -32.03 29.71
C ASP A 637 26.10 -30.52 29.99
N PHE A 638 25.83 -30.18 31.26
CA PHE A 638 25.65 -28.79 31.68
C PHE A 638 26.93 -27.94 31.60
N LYS A 639 28.11 -28.56 31.51
CA LYS A 639 29.37 -27.83 31.41
C LYS A 639 29.65 -27.42 29.97
N ASN A 640 29.35 -28.31 29.02
CA ASN A 640 29.65 -28.10 27.60
C ASN A 640 28.49 -27.54 26.77
N ASN A 641 27.32 -27.32 27.38
CA ASN A 641 26.19 -26.65 26.72
C ASN A 641 25.95 -25.26 27.30
N GLU A 642 26.03 -24.24 26.44
CA GLU A 642 25.69 -22.85 26.80
C GLU A 642 24.19 -22.64 27.04
N LYS A 643 23.34 -23.46 26.39
CA LYS A 643 21.88 -23.34 26.44
C LYS A 643 21.28 -24.35 27.40
N LEU A 644 20.21 -23.93 28.08
CA LEU A 644 19.51 -24.77 29.04
C LEU A 644 18.46 -25.66 28.35
N PRO A 645 18.20 -26.88 28.85
CA PRO A 645 17.23 -27.79 28.26
C PRO A 645 15.80 -27.23 28.17
N ASN A 646 15.39 -26.38 29.11
CA ASN A 646 14.06 -25.75 29.13
C ASN A 646 13.85 -24.75 27.97
N GLN A 647 14.89 -24.41 27.20
CA GLN A 647 14.83 -23.55 26.03
C GLN A 647 14.52 -24.32 24.73
N PHE A 648 14.25 -25.62 24.81
CA PHE A 648 14.03 -26.47 23.64
C PHE A 648 12.74 -27.29 23.75
N THR A 649 12.05 -27.48 22.62
CA THR A 649 11.02 -28.50 22.48
C THR A 649 11.64 -29.82 22.01
N LYS A 650 10.89 -30.93 22.10
CA LYS A 650 11.38 -32.26 21.69
C LYS A 650 11.85 -32.33 20.22
N GLY A 651 11.29 -31.50 19.33
CA GLY A 651 11.63 -31.48 17.90
C GLY A 651 12.85 -30.64 17.53
N ALA A 652 13.56 -30.06 18.52
CA ALA A 652 14.63 -29.12 18.26
C ALA A 652 15.80 -29.77 17.49
N LYS A 653 16.29 -29.08 16.46
CA LYS A 653 17.48 -29.48 15.67
C LYS A 653 18.81 -29.09 16.32
N TYR A 654 18.79 -28.56 17.54
CA TYR A 654 19.99 -28.15 18.27
C TYR A 654 20.88 -29.36 18.57
N LYS A 655 22.16 -29.27 18.24
CA LYS A 655 23.16 -30.28 18.58
C LYS A 655 23.68 -29.99 19.98
N ALA A 656 23.17 -30.72 20.97
CA ALA A 656 23.62 -30.61 22.35
C ALA A 656 24.76 -31.60 22.63
N HIS A 657 25.59 -31.28 23.61
CA HIS A 657 26.54 -32.20 24.21
C HIS A 657 25.83 -33.09 25.24
N TRP A 658 26.13 -34.38 25.21
CA TRP A 658 25.55 -35.38 26.09
C TRP A 658 26.66 -36.19 26.75
N ILE A 659 26.42 -36.65 27.97
CA ILE A 659 27.32 -37.52 28.73
C ILE A 659 26.62 -38.83 29.07
N CYS A 660 27.26 -39.95 28.74
CA CYS A 660 26.63 -41.25 28.90
C CYS A 660 26.74 -41.67 30.36
N LYS A 661 25.62 -42.02 30.99
CA LYS A 661 25.63 -42.50 32.37
C LYS A 661 26.43 -43.80 32.57
N VAL A 662 26.43 -44.67 31.56
CA VAL A 662 27.07 -46.00 31.59
C VAL A 662 28.55 -45.90 31.26
N CYS A 663 28.91 -45.50 30.04
CA CYS A 663 30.29 -45.52 29.56
C CYS A 663 31.05 -44.20 29.73
N LYS A 664 30.41 -43.16 30.30
CA LYS A 664 30.97 -41.81 30.51
C LYS A 664 31.45 -41.06 29.26
N LEU A 665 31.29 -41.64 28.08
CA LEU A 665 31.57 -40.96 26.81
C LEU A 665 30.74 -39.68 26.69
N THR A 666 31.40 -38.58 26.31
CA THR A 666 30.76 -37.36 25.89
C THR A 666 30.61 -37.34 24.37
N TRP A 667 29.46 -36.90 23.86
CA TRP A 667 29.23 -36.80 22.42
C TRP A 667 28.22 -35.71 22.06
N GLN A 668 28.25 -35.26 20.81
CA GLN A 668 27.24 -34.35 20.27
C GLN A 668 26.14 -35.09 19.53
N ALA A 669 24.89 -34.75 19.79
CA ALA A 669 23.74 -35.26 19.04
C ALA A 669 22.62 -34.22 18.96
N GLN A 670 21.84 -34.28 17.88
CA GLN A 670 20.62 -33.47 17.75
C GLN A 670 19.60 -33.87 18.82
N LEU A 671 18.96 -32.88 19.42
CA LEU A 671 17.92 -33.06 20.43
C LEU A 671 16.78 -33.98 19.95
N SER A 672 16.27 -33.73 18.75
CA SER A 672 15.23 -34.56 18.13
C SER A 672 15.61 -36.03 18.00
N HIS A 673 16.89 -36.34 17.75
CA HIS A 673 17.37 -37.73 17.72
C HIS A 673 17.34 -38.35 19.11
N ARG A 674 17.75 -37.61 20.13
CA ARG A 674 17.75 -38.08 21.52
C ARG A 674 16.34 -38.35 22.03
N THR A 675 15.40 -37.45 21.75
CA THR A 675 13.99 -37.63 22.12
C THR A 675 13.31 -38.76 21.35
N ASN A 676 13.80 -39.09 20.16
CA ASN A 676 13.34 -40.25 19.37
C ASN A 676 14.00 -41.58 19.80
N GLY A 677 14.74 -41.60 20.91
CA GLY A 677 15.33 -42.82 21.48
C GLY A 677 16.73 -43.17 20.99
N ILE A 678 17.37 -42.32 20.17
CA ILE A 678 18.77 -42.53 19.78
C ILE A 678 19.67 -42.19 20.98
N GLY A 679 20.23 -43.23 21.61
CA GLY A 679 21.12 -43.12 22.77
C GLY A 679 22.61 -43.00 22.43
N CYS A 680 23.45 -43.30 23.42
CA CYS A 680 24.91 -43.23 23.33
C CYS A 680 25.48 -44.05 22.15
N PRO A 681 26.34 -43.47 21.30
CA PRO A 681 26.92 -44.17 20.16
C PRO A 681 27.87 -45.31 20.57
N ALA A 682 28.59 -45.19 21.69
CA ALA A 682 29.43 -46.28 22.19
C ALA A 682 28.61 -47.46 22.73
N CYS A 683 27.58 -47.21 23.55
CA CYS A 683 26.73 -48.28 24.08
C CYS A 683 25.96 -49.03 22.99
N SER A 684 25.63 -48.34 21.88
CA SER A 684 24.99 -48.95 20.70
C SER A 684 25.97 -49.56 19.70
N GLY A 685 27.27 -49.55 20.00
CA GLY A 685 28.32 -50.13 19.14
C GLY A 685 28.56 -49.37 17.84
N ARG A 686 28.10 -48.12 17.72
CA ARG A 686 28.32 -47.25 16.55
C ARG A 686 29.67 -46.54 16.58
N VAL A 687 30.26 -46.39 17.77
CA VAL A 687 31.60 -45.85 17.99
C VAL A 687 32.40 -46.86 18.79
N VAL A 688 33.64 -47.11 18.38
CA VAL A 688 34.58 -48.01 19.05
C VAL A 688 35.22 -47.28 20.23
N THR A 689 35.27 -47.95 21.38
CA THR A 689 35.89 -47.54 22.62
C THR A 689 36.73 -48.69 23.17
N GLU A 690 37.63 -48.41 24.10
CA GLU A 690 38.42 -49.44 24.78
C GLU A 690 37.55 -50.49 25.48
N SER A 691 36.35 -50.11 25.92
CA SER A 691 35.40 -50.98 26.61
C SER A 691 34.44 -51.76 25.72
N ASN A 692 34.36 -51.46 24.41
CA ASN A 692 33.35 -52.08 23.52
C ASN A 692 33.92 -52.65 22.21
N ASN A 693 35.24 -52.60 22.04
CA ASN A 693 35.88 -53.18 20.86
C ASN A 693 35.73 -54.70 20.82
N LEU A 694 35.94 -55.27 19.64
CA LEU A 694 35.70 -56.67 19.37
C LEU A 694 36.61 -57.59 20.19
N THR A 695 37.86 -57.17 20.44
CA THR A 695 38.80 -57.95 21.26
C THR A 695 38.37 -58.10 22.71
N VAL A 696 37.70 -57.08 23.25
CA VAL A 696 37.18 -57.08 24.63
C VAL A 696 35.84 -57.80 24.72
N ILE A 697 34.93 -57.56 23.77
CA ILE A 697 33.56 -58.09 23.84
C ILE A 697 33.45 -59.54 23.35
N ARG A 698 34.29 -59.97 22.41
CA ARG A 698 34.29 -61.34 21.84
C ARG A 698 35.71 -61.90 21.69
N PRO A 699 36.46 -62.06 22.80
CA PRO A 699 37.80 -62.64 22.77
C PRO A 699 37.82 -64.07 22.20
N ASP A 700 36.70 -64.80 22.33
CA ASP A 700 36.49 -66.14 21.77
C ASP A 700 36.61 -66.18 20.24
N LEU A 701 36.16 -65.12 19.55
CA LEU A 701 36.15 -65.05 18.09
C LEU A 701 37.44 -64.47 17.48
N ILE A 702 38.31 -63.87 18.29
CA ILE A 702 39.55 -63.26 17.79
C ILE A 702 40.50 -64.32 17.20
N LYS A 703 40.45 -65.54 17.73
CA LYS A 703 41.21 -66.66 17.20
C LYS A 703 40.84 -66.99 15.75
N ASP A 704 39.59 -66.72 15.35
CA ASP A 704 39.11 -66.97 13.98
C ASP A 704 39.40 -65.78 13.05
N TRP A 705 40.07 -64.71 13.50
CA TRP A 705 40.37 -63.55 12.67
C TRP A 705 41.54 -63.82 11.73
N ASN A 706 41.37 -63.58 10.43
CA ASN A 706 42.46 -63.75 9.47
C ASN A 706 43.35 -62.49 9.41
N TYR A 707 44.41 -62.47 10.23
CA TYR A 707 45.37 -61.36 10.30
C TYR A 707 46.16 -61.12 9.01
N ARG A 708 46.24 -62.10 8.10
CA ARG A 708 46.94 -61.93 6.82
C ARG A 708 46.08 -61.22 5.77
N LYS A 709 44.76 -61.41 5.82
CA LYS A 709 43.80 -60.86 4.83
C LYS A 709 43.07 -59.60 5.28
N ASN A 710 43.03 -59.32 6.58
CA ASN A 710 42.44 -58.09 7.10
C ASN A 710 43.52 -57.03 7.36
N ASN A 711 43.31 -55.83 6.82
CA ASN A 711 44.28 -54.73 6.95
C ASN A 711 44.23 -54.03 8.32
N SER A 712 43.19 -54.25 9.11
CA SER A 712 42.99 -53.63 10.42
C SER A 712 42.82 -54.69 11.49
N ALA A 713 43.36 -54.40 12.67
CA ALA A 713 43.20 -55.27 13.83
C ALA A 713 41.76 -55.27 14.37
N PRO A 714 41.31 -56.36 15.03
CA PRO A 714 39.93 -56.50 15.49
C PRO A 714 39.50 -55.45 16.52
N ASP A 715 40.44 -54.88 17.28
CA ASP A 715 40.21 -53.81 18.27
C ASP A 715 39.66 -52.51 17.64
N LYS A 716 39.80 -52.35 16.31
CA LYS A 716 39.24 -51.22 15.56
C LYS A 716 37.76 -51.36 15.22
N TYR A 717 37.11 -52.44 15.65
CA TYR A 717 35.72 -52.72 15.31
C TYR A 717 34.91 -53.03 16.56
N THR A 718 33.61 -52.70 16.53
CA THR A 718 32.63 -53.19 17.52
C THR A 718 32.02 -54.50 17.02
N ARG A 719 31.37 -55.26 17.92
CA ARG A 719 30.65 -56.49 17.50
C ARG A 719 29.55 -56.21 16.45
N SER A 720 28.92 -55.04 16.46
CA SER A 720 27.85 -54.71 15.51
C SER A 720 28.34 -54.10 14.19
N SER A 721 29.65 -54.09 13.94
CA SER A 721 30.23 -53.53 12.72
C SER A 721 29.75 -54.23 11.44
N SER A 722 29.38 -53.45 10.43
CA SER A 722 29.04 -53.94 9.09
C SER A 722 30.27 -54.20 8.20
N TYR A 723 31.48 -54.00 8.73
CA TYR A 723 32.72 -54.28 8.00
C TYR A 723 32.81 -55.76 7.62
N ASN A 724 33.08 -56.04 6.35
CA ASN A 724 33.31 -57.40 5.85
C ASN A 724 34.74 -57.84 6.15
N ALA A 725 34.91 -58.59 7.22
CA ALA A 725 36.18 -59.17 7.61
C ALA A 725 36.36 -60.59 7.04
N TYR A 726 37.60 -60.96 6.80
CA TYR A 726 38.00 -62.33 6.51
C TYR A 726 38.20 -63.10 7.82
N TRP A 727 37.58 -64.25 7.91
CA TRP A 727 37.68 -65.17 9.03
C TRP A 727 38.31 -66.47 8.57
N ILE A 728 39.04 -67.15 9.45
CA ILE A 728 39.63 -68.47 9.23
C ILE A 728 39.18 -69.39 10.35
N CYS A 729 38.64 -70.56 10.01
CA CYS A 729 38.05 -71.44 11.00
C CYS A 729 39.15 -72.26 11.66
N ASN A 730 39.26 -72.20 12.99
CA ASN A 730 40.25 -73.01 13.71
C ASN A 730 39.96 -74.52 13.72
N HIS A 731 38.78 -74.97 13.26
CA HIS A 731 38.42 -76.38 13.19
C HIS A 731 38.68 -77.02 11.82
N CYS A 732 38.29 -76.32 10.73
CA CYS A 732 38.38 -76.85 9.37
C CYS A 732 39.29 -76.04 8.44
N SER A 733 39.97 -75.01 8.96
CA SER A 733 40.85 -74.09 8.22
C SER A 733 40.21 -73.39 7.02
N THR A 734 38.88 -73.47 6.86
CA THR A 734 38.18 -72.75 5.78
C THR A 734 38.22 -71.26 6.05
N GLU A 735 38.56 -70.49 5.03
CA GLU A 735 38.51 -69.03 5.04
C GLU A 735 37.20 -68.54 4.41
N TRP A 736 36.55 -67.56 5.03
CA TRP A 736 35.35 -66.95 4.47
C TRP A 736 35.27 -65.46 4.80
N LYS A 737 34.47 -64.74 4.03
CA LYS A 737 34.23 -63.31 4.21
C LYS A 737 32.78 -63.09 4.63
N THR A 738 32.58 -62.41 5.76
CA THR A 738 31.25 -61.99 6.22
C THR A 738 31.38 -60.74 7.08
N THR A 739 30.25 -60.09 7.34
CA THR A 739 30.26 -58.92 8.25
C THR A 739 30.57 -59.35 9.67
N ILE A 740 31.28 -58.51 10.42
CA ILE A 740 31.55 -58.74 11.85
C ILE A 740 30.24 -58.93 12.62
N ASN A 741 29.20 -58.16 12.29
CA ASN A 741 27.88 -58.29 12.91
C ASN A 741 27.22 -59.66 12.67
N ASN A 742 27.39 -60.26 11.49
CA ASN A 742 26.89 -61.60 11.22
C ASN A 742 27.66 -62.65 12.02
N ARG A 743 28.99 -62.57 12.03
CA ARG A 743 29.84 -63.50 12.78
C ARG A 743 29.60 -63.44 14.28
N THR A 744 29.37 -62.25 14.83
CA THR A 744 29.31 -62.02 16.27
C THR A 744 27.88 -61.99 16.81
N SER A 745 27.03 -61.05 16.36
CA SER A 745 25.68 -60.81 16.91
C SER A 745 24.65 -61.80 16.40
N HIS A 746 24.71 -62.18 15.11
CA HIS A 746 23.81 -63.19 14.54
C HIS A 746 24.35 -64.62 14.67
N GLY A 747 25.60 -64.77 15.13
CA GLY A 747 26.21 -66.07 15.38
C GLY A 747 26.41 -66.94 14.13
N THR A 748 26.47 -66.36 12.92
CA THR A 748 26.72 -67.15 11.70
C THR A 748 28.14 -67.69 11.74
N GLY A 749 28.28 -69.00 11.96
CA GLY A 749 29.56 -69.70 12.07
C GLY A 749 30.29 -69.89 10.74
N CYS A 750 31.30 -70.74 10.75
CA CYS A 750 32.02 -71.14 9.54
C CYS A 750 31.04 -71.82 8.55
N PRO A 751 30.94 -71.38 7.29
CA PRO A 751 30.01 -71.94 6.31
C PRO A 751 30.17 -73.45 6.10
N THR A 752 31.41 -73.96 6.07
CA THR A 752 31.69 -75.41 5.90
C THR A 752 31.37 -76.24 7.13
N CYS A 753 31.49 -75.68 8.35
CA CYS A 753 31.08 -76.35 9.58
C CYS A 753 29.56 -76.32 9.79
N ASN A 754 28.88 -75.27 9.30
CA ASN A 754 27.43 -75.10 9.38
C ASN A 754 26.67 -75.77 8.23
N ASP A 755 27.35 -76.22 7.18
CA ASP A 755 26.73 -76.98 6.10
C ASP A 755 26.26 -78.35 6.62
N THR A 756 24.95 -78.56 6.59
CA THR A 756 24.27 -79.77 7.09
C THR A 756 24.61 -81.02 6.27
N THR A 757 25.28 -80.88 5.11
CA THR A 757 25.82 -82.01 4.34
C THR A 757 27.14 -82.56 4.92
N THR A 758 27.97 -81.72 5.54
CA THR A 758 29.21 -82.15 6.23
C THR A 758 28.92 -82.63 7.66
N ASN A 759 27.88 -82.08 8.30
CA ASN A 759 27.46 -82.48 9.64
C ASN A 759 26.82 -83.89 9.69
N GLN A 760 26.30 -84.40 8.56
CA GLN A 760 25.95 -85.83 8.45
C GLN A 760 27.19 -86.72 8.36
N LYS A 761 28.25 -86.32 7.65
CA LYS A 761 29.51 -87.11 7.59
C LYS A 761 30.25 -87.10 8.93
N TRP A 762 30.37 -85.96 9.60
CA TRP A 762 31.04 -85.90 10.91
C TRP A 762 30.24 -86.61 12.01
N ARG A 763 28.91 -86.43 12.07
CA ARG A 763 28.06 -87.22 12.99
C ARG A 763 27.99 -88.71 12.66
N PHE A 764 28.26 -89.10 11.41
CA PHE A 764 28.41 -90.51 11.05
C PHE A 764 29.76 -91.06 11.53
N TRP A 765 30.85 -90.31 11.40
CA TRP A 765 32.18 -90.70 11.92
C TRP A 765 32.26 -90.69 13.45
N GLU A 766 31.68 -89.71 14.15
CA GLU A 766 31.55 -89.75 15.62
C GLU A 766 30.65 -90.90 16.08
N LYS A 767 29.57 -91.22 15.37
CA LYS A 767 28.73 -92.39 15.66
C LYS A 767 29.39 -93.71 15.29
N LEU A 768 30.33 -93.76 14.34
CA LEU A 768 31.09 -94.96 13.98
C LEU A 768 32.19 -95.21 15.02
N CYS A 769 32.91 -94.17 15.44
CA CYS A 769 33.90 -94.25 16.51
C CYS A 769 33.25 -94.55 17.87
N ALA A 770 32.07 -93.98 18.17
CA ALA A 770 31.30 -94.32 19.36
C ALA A 770 30.65 -95.72 19.29
N LYS A 771 30.32 -96.23 18.09
CA LYS A 771 29.84 -97.63 17.90
C LYS A 771 30.94 -98.67 17.99
N ILE A 772 32.21 -98.32 17.76
CA ILE A 772 33.36 -99.22 17.97
C ILE A 772 33.74 -99.28 19.47
N LEU A 773 33.49 -98.21 20.24
CA LEU A 773 33.85 -98.13 21.67
C LEU A 773 32.75 -98.57 22.66
N LEU A 774 31.57 -98.99 22.20
CA LEU A 774 30.46 -99.39 23.08
C LEU A 774 29.85 -100.77 22.73
N ILE A 775 30.70 -101.76 22.42
CA ILE A 775 30.38 -103.20 22.49
C ILE A 775 30.47 -103.73 23.94
N LEU A 776 30.66 -102.88 24.96
CA LEU A 776 30.58 -103.31 26.35
C LEU A 776 29.50 -102.51 27.10
N SER A 777 28.35 -103.18 27.22
CA SER A 777 27.16 -103.02 28.08
C SER A 777 27.38 -102.36 29.47
N PRO A 778 26.32 -102.16 30.28
CA PRO A 778 25.00 -101.53 30.06
C PRO A 778 24.60 -100.59 31.25
N SER A 779 23.32 -100.15 31.27
CA SER A 779 22.52 -99.69 32.44
C SER A 779 22.82 -98.28 33.01
N SER A 780 21.88 -97.46 33.51
CA SER A 780 20.45 -97.59 33.86
C SER A 780 19.83 -96.21 34.18
N ALA A 781 18.49 -96.13 34.08
CA ALA A 781 17.54 -95.36 34.91
C ALA A 781 17.59 -93.81 34.90
N GLN A 782 16.54 -93.16 34.37
CA GLN A 782 15.33 -92.64 35.06
C GLN A 782 15.49 -91.21 35.61
N PHE A 783 14.68 -90.26 35.10
CA PHE A 783 13.58 -89.58 35.81
C PHE A 783 13.20 -88.26 35.11
N GLN A 784 11.89 -88.09 34.89
CA GLN A 784 11.19 -86.83 34.59
C GLN A 784 11.11 -85.95 35.88
N PRO A 785 10.43 -84.76 36.00
CA PRO A 785 9.40 -84.20 35.11
C PRO A 785 9.14 -82.65 35.07
N ARG A 786 8.22 -82.30 34.14
CA ARG A 786 7.06 -81.36 34.26
C ARG A 786 7.31 -79.84 34.36
N THR A 787 6.97 -79.07 33.31
CA THR A 787 5.65 -78.48 32.91
C THR A 787 5.16 -77.29 33.75
N ARG A 788 4.81 -76.20 33.06
CA ARG A 788 3.47 -75.56 32.93
C ARG A 788 3.67 -74.23 32.20
N LEU A 789 3.22 -74.07 30.95
CA LEU A 789 1.86 -73.75 30.48
C LEU A 789 1.35 -72.34 30.83
N PRO A 790 0.54 -71.74 29.94
CA PRO A 790 0.47 -70.30 29.66
C PRO A 790 -0.90 -69.73 30.04
N ASN A 791 -1.13 -68.45 29.70
CA ASN A 791 -2.40 -67.71 29.51
C ASN A 791 -2.14 -66.23 29.86
N ASN A 792 -2.79 -65.19 29.34
CA ASN A 792 -3.92 -64.91 28.44
C ASN A 792 -3.75 -63.41 28.08
N SER A 793 -3.91 -62.93 26.84
CA SER A 793 -5.16 -62.38 26.23
C SER A 793 -5.88 -61.40 27.19
N LEU A 794 -6.04 -60.08 26.95
CA LEU A 794 -6.74 -59.26 25.92
C LEU A 794 -6.70 -57.76 26.43
N PRO A 795 -7.35 -56.72 25.82
CA PRO A 795 -7.87 -56.54 24.47
C PRO A 795 -7.49 -55.21 23.76
N ASP A 796 -7.63 -55.32 22.44
CA ASP A 796 -8.18 -54.47 21.36
C ASP A 796 -8.88 -53.10 21.57
N MET A 797 -9.01 -52.43 20.41
CA MET A 797 -9.84 -51.30 19.96
C MET A 797 -9.26 -49.88 20.13
N SER A 798 -8.66 -49.30 19.08
CA SER A 798 -9.24 -48.72 17.84
C SER A 798 -9.82 -47.33 18.06
N TYR A 799 -9.40 -46.36 17.24
CA TYR A 799 -10.29 -45.48 16.48
C TYR A 799 -9.47 -44.62 15.48
N ARG A 800 -9.99 -44.57 14.25
CA ARG A 800 -9.65 -43.58 13.22
C ARG A 800 -10.01 -42.17 13.70
N ASN A 801 -9.11 -41.21 13.50
CA ASN A 801 -9.27 -40.06 12.61
C ASN A 801 -7.95 -39.27 12.52
#